data_AF-A0AAV1E0S9-F1
#
_entry.id   AF-A0AAV1E0S9-F1
#
_cell.length_a   1.000
_cell.length_b   1.000
_cell.length_c   1.000
_cell.angle_alpha   90.00
_cell.angle_beta   90.00
_cell.angle_gamma   90.00
#
_symmetry.space_group_name_H-M   'P 1'
#
loop_
_entity.id
_entity.type
_entity.pdbx_description
1 polymer ?
#
loop_
_entity_poly.entity_id
_entity_poly.type
_entity_poly.pdbx_seq_one_letter_code
_entity_poly.pdbx_strand_id
1 'polypeptide(L)'
;MANGPGNLFVLLGLGIAGILLITKKLKKAVKPDFGAFVGRLQLLPPPPPPPPKAPHPLTGLTFAVSDVFDIEGSITGFGNLDWAKTHEPASRTSSSVTALVEGGASCTGKTVIDDMAFGISGDNKHYEAPTNPTAPARFPGGSSSGAAVAVAASFVDFALGIDTVGGVRIPAAYCGILGFRPSYGTIPQLGVIPVASSLDTIGWFAKDPNVLRLVGHVLLQVPFAAQRNPRNFIVADDCFSLLSSSADRITRAVVKSIEEKFGRQVLKRENLGDYLRSKVPSLKAFQREKSNGELKSSFLRQLADVMQMLRRYEFKQNHLDWINSVKPTLDPIILAQLSQDSCTMETEIDNCHALRSEIRTALSLLLKDDGILVIPTTSEPPPKAGAKEVLSEDYQLRTLTLTSLASMSGCCQVVVPLGLHDKCPVSVSLIAKHGGDRFLLDTVHTMYGVLQEQASMAATVKPSKETLNQEAAEIAKEKGNQAFKEKQFQRAIGFYSEAIKLNSKNATYYSNRAAAYLEFGSFNKAEEDCTRAIDLDRKNVKAYLRRGTAREMLGYYREAVEATFRVLTPFPSSASLRFHRCCSSAPVVEDSATTASVLESTLNSNSHPWPEWVAFVDRLKSKGYISHGVSAAEENAGSDDDGAGAGGSGAGGVLYTDMNILKDACLHFARHRYDIIKLLGREEMQSLVGKGCPNLLRKGVNSAKRLRAYLGLDEGQVCSACVLRGSCDRANLTLNESEGAARTADLVRLLLLYALDPLVINGGTKYEDRKLVEVSARNLLWELTALSETIPPPDVPEPPVKVTLKKKSVSFVRDGVSSDVEMKRGDWVCSKCNFMNFSRNVRCRDCGEDGPTATSPSNVEMKKGDWICTQCNFMNFARNVRCLQCKTEGPARVPAVEIEMKKGDWNCSSCGFMNFASNVRCKRCHIERPKMEMKPGDWECPSCRFHNFRANLSCKKCNQGRPEESETPYLQTWKKPSSPLGS
;
A
#
# COMPACT_ATOMS: atom_id res chain seq x y z
N MET A 1 -38.26 -58.10 -52.36
CA MET A 1 -38.07 -56.99 -53.34
C MET A 1 -38.48 -55.70 -52.62
N ALA A 2 -37.69 -54.65 -52.46
CA ALA A 2 -36.45 -54.28 -53.10
C ALA A 2 -35.43 -53.80 -52.06
N ASN A 3 -34.40 -54.62 -51.84
CA ASN A 3 -33.06 -54.14 -51.54
C ASN A 3 -32.57 -53.41 -52.80
N GLY A 4 -32.92 -52.14 -52.94
CA GLY A 4 -32.30 -51.26 -53.92
C GLY A 4 -31.10 -50.58 -53.29
N PRO A 5 -29.91 -50.56 -53.94
CA PRO A 5 -28.75 -49.82 -53.44
C PRO A 5 -29.04 -48.31 -53.23
N GLY A 6 -30.12 -47.78 -53.83
CA GLY A 6 -30.57 -46.40 -53.63
C GLY A 6 -31.01 -46.04 -52.21
N ASN A 7 -31.61 -46.96 -51.43
CA ASN A 7 -32.14 -46.60 -50.10
C ASN A 7 -31.04 -46.43 -49.04
N LEU A 8 -29.91 -47.12 -49.18
CA LEU A 8 -28.77 -46.94 -48.28
C LEU A 8 -28.06 -45.60 -48.54
N PHE A 9 -27.93 -45.19 -49.80
CA PHE A 9 -27.37 -43.88 -50.16
C PHE A 9 -28.29 -42.71 -49.78
N VAL A 10 -29.61 -42.89 -49.81
CA VAL A 10 -30.57 -41.87 -49.34
C VAL A 10 -30.55 -41.75 -47.81
N LEU A 11 -30.45 -42.86 -47.07
CA LEU A 11 -30.30 -42.84 -45.61
C LEU A 11 -28.93 -42.31 -45.16
N LEU A 12 -27.84 -42.65 -45.86
CA LEU A 12 -26.52 -42.05 -45.61
C LEU A 12 -26.51 -40.57 -46.00
N GLY A 13 -27.18 -40.20 -47.10
CA GLY A 13 -27.32 -38.83 -47.56
C GLY A 13 -28.13 -37.96 -46.60
N LEU A 14 -29.23 -38.47 -46.04
CA LEU A 14 -30.02 -37.81 -45.00
C LEU A 14 -29.31 -37.77 -43.64
N GLY A 15 -28.53 -38.81 -43.31
CA GLY A 15 -27.68 -38.85 -42.12
C GLY A 15 -26.52 -37.85 -42.21
N ILE A 16 -25.84 -37.77 -43.36
CA ILE A 16 -24.76 -36.82 -43.61
C ILE A 16 -25.32 -35.40 -43.79
N ALA A 17 -26.47 -35.21 -44.44
CA ALA A 17 -27.15 -33.92 -44.50
C ALA A 17 -27.67 -33.49 -43.13
N GLY A 18 -28.16 -34.42 -42.31
CA GLY A 18 -28.55 -34.19 -40.92
C GLY A 18 -27.35 -33.82 -40.04
N ILE A 19 -26.22 -34.52 -40.17
CA ILE A 19 -24.96 -34.19 -39.50
C ILE A 19 -24.38 -32.88 -40.04
N LEU A 20 -24.49 -32.56 -41.33
CA LEU A 20 -24.08 -31.29 -41.93
C LEU A 20 -24.98 -30.13 -41.52
N LEU A 21 -26.29 -30.36 -41.35
CA LEU A 21 -27.24 -29.37 -40.84
C LEU A 21 -27.08 -29.17 -39.33
N ILE A 22 -26.76 -30.22 -38.57
CA ILE A 22 -26.44 -30.14 -37.14
C ILE A 22 -25.07 -29.48 -36.93
N THR A 23 -24.06 -29.78 -37.75
CA THR A 23 -22.76 -29.11 -37.69
C THR A 23 -22.79 -27.68 -38.25
N LYS A 24 -23.66 -27.36 -39.22
CA LYS A 24 -23.99 -25.97 -39.62
C LYS A 24 -24.79 -25.23 -38.53
N LYS A 25 -25.72 -25.89 -37.82
CA LYS A 25 -26.42 -25.30 -36.67
C LYS A 25 -25.52 -25.12 -35.44
N LEU A 26 -24.48 -25.95 -35.28
CA LEU A 26 -23.50 -25.86 -34.19
C LEU A 26 -22.36 -24.89 -34.47
N LYS A 27 -22.07 -24.58 -35.74
CA LYS A 27 -21.17 -23.48 -36.12
C LYS A 27 -22.01 -22.26 -36.48
N LYS A 28 -22.52 -21.55 -35.47
CA LYS A 28 -23.02 -20.17 -35.67
C LYS A 28 -21.88 -19.41 -36.35
N ALA A 29 -22.10 -18.93 -37.58
CA ALA A 29 -21.06 -18.23 -38.31
C ALA A 29 -20.65 -17.01 -37.48
N VAL A 30 -19.39 -16.99 -37.01
CA VAL A 30 -18.86 -15.86 -36.25
C VAL A 30 -18.90 -14.67 -37.20
N LYS A 31 -19.64 -13.62 -36.83
CA LYS A 31 -19.70 -12.37 -37.61
C LYS A 31 -18.25 -11.87 -37.82
N PRO A 32 -17.91 -11.26 -38.96
CA PRO A 32 -16.54 -10.81 -39.25
C PRO A 32 -15.94 -9.90 -38.18
N ASP A 33 -16.79 -9.13 -37.49
CA ASP A 33 -16.45 -8.23 -36.40
C ASP A 33 -16.80 -8.78 -35.01
N PHE A 34 -17.05 -10.09 -34.90
CA PHE A 34 -17.53 -10.77 -33.69
C PHE A 34 -18.88 -10.22 -33.17
N GLY A 35 -19.60 -9.42 -33.96
CA GLY A 35 -20.82 -8.73 -33.52
C GLY A 35 -20.54 -7.59 -32.55
N ALA A 36 -19.31 -7.05 -32.52
CA ALA A 36 -18.93 -6.02 -31.57
C ALA A 36 -19.54 -4.64 -31.89
N PHE A 37 -19.88 -4.36 -33.15
CA PHE A 37 -20.28 -3.03 -33.62
C PHE A 37 -21.77 -2.96 -33.97
N VAL A 38 -22.42 -1.88 -33.54
CA VAL A 38 -23.76 -1.47 -34.01
C VAL A 38 -23.64 -0.80 -35.37
N GLY A 39 -22.61 0.04 -35.53
CA GLY A 39 -22.33 0.77 -36.76
C GLY A 39 -20.88 1.26 -36.82
N ARG A 40 -20.35 1.32 -38.04
CA ARG A 40 -19.05 1.95 -38.31
C ARG A 40 -19.28 3.43 -38.57
N LEU A 41 -18.45 4.26 -37.95
CA LEU A 41 -18.34 5.68 -38.22
C LEU A 41 -16.89 6.10 -38.04
N GLN A 42 -16.50 7.24 -38.59
CA GLN A 42 -15.13 7.73 -38.44
C GLN A 42 -15.13 9.17 -37.96
N LEU A 43 -14.57 9.40 -36.77
CA LEU A 43 -14.19 10.73 -36.30
C LEU A 43 -12.67 10.83 -36.35
N LEU A 44 -12.17 11.73 -37.20
CA LEU A 44 -10.74 11.93 -37.39
C LEU A 44 -10.20 12.99 -36.42
N PRO A 45 -8.99 12.79 -35.87
CA PRO A 45 -8.35 13.78 -35.02
C PRO A 45 -7.97 15.04 -35.83
N PRO A 46 -7.77 16.19 -35.14
CA PRO A 46 -7.20 17.36 -35.79
C PRO A 46 -5.79 17.06 -36.34
N PRO A 47 -5.34 17.78 -37.37
CA PRO A 47 -4.00 17.59 -37.91
C PRO A 47 -2.95 17.83 -36.81
N PRO A 48 -1.86 17.04 -36.80
CA PRO A 48 -0.83 17.18 -35.78
C PRO A 48 -0.20 18.57 -35.82
N PRO A 49 0.21 19.12 -34.66
CA PRO A 49 0.78 20.46 -34.62
C PRO A 49 2.12 20.50 -35.39
N PRO A 50 2.44 21.61 -36.09
CA PRO A 50 3.67 21.71 -36.84
C PRO A 50 4.90 21.66 -35.90
N PRO A 51 6.03 21.06 -36.34
CA PRO A 51 7.27 21.06 -35.58
C PRO A 51 7.68 22.49 -35.17
N PRO A 52 8.18 22.72 -33.94
CA PRO A 52 8.76 21.74 -33.01
C PRO A 52 7.79 21.20 -31.93
N LYS A 53 6.48 21.45 -32.03
CA LYS A 53 5.51 20.97 -31.03
C LYS A 53 5.39 19.44 -31.06
N ALA A 54 5.33 18.82 -29.89
CA ALA A 54 5.17 17.37 -29.78
C ALA A 54 3.79 16.93 -30.33
N PRO A 55 3.69 15.73 -30.95
CA PRO A 55 2.41 15.15 -31.34
C PRO A 55 1.47 14.98 -30.15
N HIS A 56 0.16 14.90 -30.42
CA HIS A 56 -0.83 14.65 -29.39
C HIS A 56 -0.61 13.26 -28.74
N PRO A 57 -0.94 13.07 -27.44
CA PRO A 57 -0.62 11.85 -26.70
C PRO A 57 -1.18 10.54 -27.29
N LEU A 58 -2.28 10.61 -28.04
CA LEU A 58 -2.96 9.44 -28.62
C LEU A 58 -2.79 9.35 -30.14
N THR A 59 -1.83 10.09 -30.71
CA THR A 59 -1.59 10.11 -32.16
C THR A 59 -1.40 8.71 -32.71
N GLY A 60 -2.22 8.34 -33.71
CA GLY A 60 -2.14 7.05 -34.38
C GLY A 60 -2.91 5.92 -33.71
N LEU A 61 -3.55 6.17 -32.57
CA LEU A 61 -4.42 5.19 -31.92
C LEU A 61 -5.85 5.27 -32.44
N THR A 62 -6.53 4.12 -32.46
CA THR A 62 -7.92 3.95 -32.84
C THR A 62 -8.77 3.55 -31.64
N PHE A 63 -10.01 4.03 -31.59
CA PHE A 63 -10.92 3.66 -30.52
C PHE A 63 -12.37 3.53 -30.98
N ALA A 64 -13.16 2.82 -30.18
CA ALA A 64 -14.61 2.72 -30.34
C ALA A 64 -15.33 3.16 -29.07
N VAL A 65 -16.64 3.42 -29.18
CA VAL A 65 -17.45 3.87 -28.05
C VAL A 65 -18.72 3.03 -27.94
N SER A 66 -19.14 2.65 -26.74
CA SER A 66 -20.46 2.03 -26.54
C SER A 66 -21.57 2.92 -27.08
N ASP A 67 -22.69 2.32 -27.50
CA ASP A 67 -23.85 3.05 -28.04
C ASP A 67 -24.69 3.77 -26.96
N VAL A 68 -24.00 4.49 -26.07
CA VAL A 68 -24.52 5.42 -25.05
C VAL A 68 -23.83 6.79 -25.13
N PHE A 69 -22.77 6.91 -25.93
CA PHE A 69 -22.04 8.15 -26.14
C PHE A 69 -22.59 8.88 -27.38
N ASP A 70 -22.94 10.14 -27.18
CA ASP A 70 -23.37 11.02 -28.25
C ASP A 70 -22.22 11.33 -29.21
N ILE A 71 -22.56 11.28 -30.49
CA ILE A 71 -21.72 11.67 -31.62
C ILE A 71 -22.58 12.57 -32.50
N GLU A 72 -22.07 13.76 -32.78
CA GLU A 72 -22.77 14.78 -33.56
C GLU A 72 -23.30 14.22 -34.88
N GLY A 73 -24.57 14.47 -35.17
CA GLY A 73 -25.25 14.01 -36.38
C GLY A 73 -25.59 12.51 -36.40
N SER A 74 -25.30 11.77 -35.32
CA SER A 74 -25.64 10.34 -35.19
C SER A 74 -26.66 10.12 -34.07
N ILE A 75 -27.62 9.22 -34.29
CA ILE A 75 -28.54 8.76 -33.22
C ILE A 75 -27.76 7.88 -32.25
N THR A 76 -27.97 8.08 -30.95
CA THR A 76 -27.43 7.21 -29.88
C THR A 76 -28.51 6.21 -29.50
N GLY A 77 -28.28 4.93 -29.78
CA GLY A 77 -29.33 3.92 -29.76
C GLY A 77 -29.60 3.31 -28.38
N PHE A 78 -28.75 3.54 -27.39
CA PHE A 78 -28.90 2.99 -26.03
C PHE A 78 -29.04 1.46 -25.98
N GLY A 79 -28.53 0.75 -26.98
CA GLY A 79 -28.74 -0.69 -27.12
C GLY A 79 -30.20 -1.10 -27.41
N ASN A 80 -31.10 -0.17 -27.71
CA ASN A 80 -32.52 -0.43 -27.95
C ASN A 80 -33.00 0.21 -29.27
N LEU A 81 -33.54 -0.62 -30.18
CA LEU A 81 -33.97 -0.12 -31.49
C LEU A 81 -35.16 0.84 -31.42
N ASP A 82 -36.06 0.68 -30.43
CA ASP A 82 -37.20 1.57 -30.28
C ASP A 82 -36.76 2.93 -29.71
N TRP A 83 -35.74 2.95 -28.84
CA TRP A 83 -35.09 4.18 -28.41
C TRP A 83 -34.52 4.95 -29.62
N ALA A 84 -33.79 4.28 -30.50
CA ALA A 84 -33.21 4.88 -31.69
C ALA A 84 -34.28 5.44 -32.66
N LYS A 85 -35.48 4.84 -32.72
CA LYS A 85 -36.57 5.33 -33.59
C LYS A 85 -37.26 6.59 -33.06
N THR A 86 -37.24 6.82 -31.75
CA THR A 86 -37.95 7.94 -31.12
C THR A 86 -37.06 9.11 -30.75
N HIS A 87 -35.74 9.00 -30.95
CA HIS A 87 -34.78 10.03 -30.60
C HIS A 87 -34.07 10.58 -31.83
N GLU A 88 -33.90 11.89 -31.86
CA GLU A 88 -33.22 12.61 -32.92
C GLU A 88 -31.69 12.41 -32.84
N PRO A 89 -30.96 12.63 -33.96
CA PRO A 89 -29.51 12.64 -33.95
C PRO A 89 -28.95 13.64 -32.94
N ALA A 90 -27.84 13.28 -32.28
CA ALA A 90 -27.25 14.12 -31.26
C ALA A 90 -26.73 15.44 -31.86
N SER A 91 -27.00 16.55 -31.18
CA SER A 91 -26.55 17.90 -31.59
C SER A 91 -25.08 18.18 -31.32
N ARG A 92 -24.43 17.35 -30.48
CA ARG A 92 -23.02 17.50 -30.12
C ARG A 92 -22.41 16.15 -29.79
N THR A 93 -21.10 16.03 -30.03
CA THR A 93 -20.33 14.88 -29.56
C THR A 93 -20.05 14.99 -28.06
N SER A 94 -20.11 13.86 -27.35
CA SER A 94 -19.86 13.80 -25.91
C SER A 94 -18.47 14.32 -25.53
N SER A 95 -18.35 14.94 -24.36
CA SER A 95 -17.11 15.61 -23.95
C SER A 95 -15.91 14.65 -23.88
N SER A 96 -16.15 13.41 -23.44
CA SER A 96 -15.11 12.38 -23.37
C SER A 96 -14.62 11.93 -24.74
N VAL A 97 -15.53 11.79 -25.73
CA VAL A 97 -15.16 11.44 -27.10
C VAL A 97 -14.42 12.58 -27.77
N THR A 98 -14.91 13.81 -27.62
CA THR A 98 -14.24 15.02 -28.12
C THR A 98 -12.81 15.13 -27.58
N ALA A 99 -12.62 14.96 -26.27
CA ALA A 99 -11.31 15.04 -25.64
C ALA A 99 -10.30 14.01 -26.20
N LEU A 100 -10.77 12.81 -26.55
CA LEU A 100 -9.91 11.77 -27.14
C LEU A 100 -9.56 12.04 -28.60
N VAL A 101 -10.53 12.54 -29.38
CA VAL A 101 -10.32 12.96 -30.76
C VAL A 101 -9.34 14.13 -30.82
N GLU A 102 -9.54 15.16 -30.00
CA GLU A 102 -8.60 16.28 -29.82
C GLU A 102 -7.24 15.82 -29.24
N GLY A 103 -7.24 14.72 -28.50
CA GLY A 103 -6.06 14.01 -28.00
C GLY A 103 -5.29 13.23 -29.06
N GLY A 104 -5.75 13.21 -30.32
CA GLY A 104 -5.07 12.60 -31.47
C GLY A 104 -5.55 11.22 -31.88
N ALA A 105 -6.58 10.66 -31.22
CA ALA A 105 -7.12 9.34 -31.52
C ALA A 105 -8.22 9.41 -32.60
N SER A 106 -8.38 8.34 -33.38
CA SER A 106 -9.48 8.22 -34.36
C SER A 106 -10.60 7.33 -33.81
N CYS A 107 -11.84 7.82 -33.77
CA CYS A 107 -13.00 6.98 -33.41
C CYS A 107 -13.47 6.19 -34.63
N THR A 108 -13.66 4.88 -34.52
CA THR A 108 -13.91 3.96 -35.66
C THR A 108 -15.27 3.25 -35.61
N GLY A 109 -16.12 3.55 -34.63
CA GLY A 109 -17.46 2.95 -34.56
C GLY A 109 -18.16 3.05 -33.22
N LYS A 110 -19.46 2.76 -33.25
CA LYS A 110 -20.29 2.53 -32.06
C LYS A 110 -20.40 1.03 -31.80
N THR A 111 -20.23 0.62 -30.55
CA THR A 111 -20.23 -0.78 -30.14
C THR A 111 -21.50 -1.19 -29.41
N VAL A 112 -21.83 -2.46 -29.52
CA VAL A 112 -22.99 -3.07 -28.86
C VAL A 112 -22.88 -2.89 -27.34
N ILE A 113 -24.03 -2.61 -26.73
CA ILE A 113 -24.24 -2.50 -25.30
C ILE A 113 -25.49 -3.31 -24.94
N ASP A 114 -25.58 -3.85 -23.72
CA ASP A 114 -26.82 -4.47 -23.22
C ASP A 114 -28.00 -3.50 -23.35
N ASP A 115 -29.21 -4.04 -23.43
CA ASP A 115 -30.44 -3.25 -23.59
C ASP A 115 -30.54 -2.18 -22.49
N MET A 116 -30.65 -0.91 -22.92
CA MET A 116 -30.65 0.29 -22.06
C MET A 116 -29.48 0.33 -21.05
N ALA A 117 -28.35 -0.31 -21.40
CA ALA A 117 -27.18 -0.52 -20.55
C ALA A 117 -27.47 -1.10 -19.15
N PHE A 118 -28.62 -1.74 -18.96
CA PHE A 118 -29.11 -2.19 -17.65
C PHE A 118 -28.61 -3.61 -17.30
N GLY A 119 -28.32 -4.42 -18.33
CA GLY A 119 -27.77 -5.77 -18.23
C GLY A 119 -26.30 -5.83 -17.83
N ILE A 120 -25.83 -7.04 -17.48
CA ILE A 120 -24.43 -7.33 -17.13
C ILE A 120 -23.86 -8.54 -17.89
N SER A 121 -24.64 -9.11 -18.80
CA SER A 121 -24.32 -10.36 -19.48
C SER A 121 -23.62 -10.14 -20.81
N GLY A 122 -23.89 -9.02 -21.46
CA GLY A 122 -23.52 -8.81 -22.86
C GLY A 122 -24.53 -9.37 -23.84
N ASP A 123 -25.67 -9.90 -23.37
CA ASP A 123 -26.76 -10.34 -24.24
C ASP A 123 -27.69 -9.17 -24.55
N ASN A 124 -28.01 -9.01 -25.82
CA ASN A 124 -28.91 -7.96 -26.28
C ASN A 124 -29.89 -8.58 -27.28
N LYS A 125 -31.18 -8.47 -26.98
CA LYS A 125 -32.27 -9.04 -27.80
C LYS A 125 -32.27 -8.51 -29.24
N HIS A 126 -31.84 -7.27 -29.46
CA HIS A 126 -31.87 -6.59 -30.76
C HIS A 126 -30.62 -6.88 -31.61
N TYR A 127 -29.44 -6.97 -30.98
CA TYR A 127 -28.15 -7.10 -31.70
C TYR A 127 -27.50 -8.49 -31.59
N GLU A 128 -28.04 -9.36 -30.73
CA GLU A 128 -27.40 -10.57 -30.19
C GLU A 128 -26.14 -10.29 -29.37
N ALA A 129 -25.75 -11.24 -28.51
CA ALA A 129 -24.50 -11.15 -27.77
C ALA A 129 -23.26 -11.16 -28.69
N PRO A 130 -22.30 -10.22 -28.52
CA PRO A 130 -21.00 -10.30 -29.17
C PRO A 130 -20.26 -11.59 -28.81
N THR A 131 -19.53 -12.16 -29.76
CA THR A 131 -18.76 -13.39 -29.53
C THR A 131 -17.49 -13.05 -28.74
N ASN A 132 -17.34 -13.63 -27.54
CA ASN A 132 -16.15 -13.45 -26.72
C ASN A 132 -14.91 -14.07 -27.43
N PRO A 133 -13.89 -13.28 -27.81
CA PRO A 133 -12.74 -13.79 -28.58
C PRO A 133 -11.92 -14.82 -27.80
N THR A 134 -11.86 -14.67 -26.49
CA THR A 134 -11.04 -15.48 -25.59
C THR A 134 -11.77 -16.75 -25.14
N ALA A 135 -13.11 -16.70 -25.07
CA ALA A 135 -13.96 -17.84 -24.74
C ALA A 135 -15.25 -17.86 -25.58
N PRO A 136 -15.19 -18.27 -26.88
CA PRO A 136 -16.31 -18.10 -27.83
C PRO A 136 -17.63 -18.77 -27.46
N ALA A 137 -17.60 -19.79 -26.60
CA ALA A 137 -18.80 -20.49 -26.12
C ALA A 137 -19.44 -19.83 -24.87
N ARG A 138 -18.94 -18.68 -24.45
CA ARG A 138 -19.34 -17.97 -23.22
C ARG A 138 -19.66 -16.52 -23.52
N PHE A 139 -20.48 -15.94 -22.67
CA PHE A 139 -20.84 -14.53 -22.77
C PHE A 139 -19.60 -13.63 -22.56
N PRO A 140 -19.53 -12.47 -23.25
CA PRO A 140 -18.44 -11.52 -23.08
C PRO A 140 -18.57 -10.66 -21.81
N GLY A 141 -19.72 -10.69 -21.13
CA GLY A 141 -20.06 -9.78 -20.03
C GLY A 141 -20.60 -8.46 -20.55
N GLY A 142 -21.18 -7.65 -19.66
CA GLY A 142 -21.85 -6.39 -20.00
C GLY A 142 -21.84 -5.37 -18.86
N SER A 143 -22.38 -4.17 -19.05
CA SER A 143 -23.15 -3.75 -20.22
C SER A 143 -22.32 -3.41 -21.46
N SER A 144 -21.06 -2.97 -21.33
CA SER A 144 -20.23 -2.52 -22.47
C SER A 144 -19.55 -3.68 -23.22
N SER A 145 -20.36 -4.65 -23.65
CA SER A 145 -19.91 -5.93 -24.24
C SER A 145 -19.17 -5.76 -25.57
N GLY A 146 -19.72 -4.98 -26.50
CA GLY A 146 -19.13 -4.74 -27.80
C GLY A 146 -17.79 -4.00 -27.70
N ALA A 147 -17.67 -3.04 -26.78
CA ALA A 147 -16.43 -2.29 -26.53
C ALA A 147 -15.30 -3.23 -26.06
N ALA A 148 -15.60 -4.13 -25.13
CA ALA A 148 -14.65 -5.11 -24.65
C ALA A 148 -14.26 -6.12 -25.75
N VAL A 149 -15.22 -6.62 -26.52
CA VAL A 149 -14.94 -7.54 -27.63
C VAL A 149 -14.12 -6.86 -28.73
N ALA A 150 -14.40 -5.59 -29.05
CA ALA A 150 -13.64 -4.83 -30.05
C ALA A 150 -12.16 -4.73 -29.68
N VAL A 151 -11.85 -4.44 -28.41
CA VAL A 151 -10.47 -4.41 -27.89
C VAL A 151 -9.88 -5.81 -27.83
N ALA A 152 -10.61 -6.80 -27.30
CA ALA A 152 -10.17 -8.18 -27.17
C ALA A 152 -9.87 -8.84 -28.53
N ALA A 153 -10.59 -8.47 -29.58
CA ALA A 153 -10.36 -8.90 -30.96
C ALA A 153 -9.33 -8.05 -31.71
N SER A 154 -8.76 -7.01 -31.09
CA SER A 154 -7.82 -6.07 -31.73
C SER A 154 -8.39 -5.34 -32.95
N PHE A 155 -9.70 -5.02 -32.94
CA PHE A 155 -10.28 -4.12 -33.94
C PHE A 155 -9.99 -2.66 -33.66
N VAL A 156 -9.68 -2.33 -32.40
CA VAL A 156 -9.29 -1.00 -31.93
C VAL A 156 -8.25 -1.12 -30.81
N ASP A 157 -7.47 -0.06 -30.59
CA ASP A 157 -6.44 -0.05 -29.54
C ASP A 157 -7.04 0.10 -28.13
N PHE A 158 -8.12 0.88 -28.02
CA PHE A 158 -8.90 1.06 -26.80
C PHE A 158 -10.38 1.30 -27.11
N ALA A 159 -11.26 1.24 -26.10
CA ALA A 159 -12.67 1.57 -26.28
C ALA A 159 -13.26 2.20 -25.02
N LEU A 160 -14.27 3.06 -25.18
CA LEU A 160 -15.04 3.64 -24.08
C LEU A 160 -16.30 2.83 -23.78
N GLY A 161 -16.63 2.76 -22.49
CA GLY A 161 -17.87 2.16 -21.99
C GLY A 161 -18.39 2.88 -20.75
N ILE A 162 -19.56 2.45 -20.29
CA ILE A 162 -20.17 2.93 -19.06
C ILE A 162 -20.09 1.86 -17.97
N ASP A 163 -19.69 2.25 -16.77
CA ASP A 163 -19.63 1.39 -15.58
C ASP A 163 -20.53 1.96 -14.49
N THR A 164 -21.77 1.48 -14.43
CA THR A 164 -22.70 1.80 -13.33
C THR A 164 -22.48 0.83 -12.17
N VAL A 165 -22.57 -0.47 -12.47
CA VAL A 165 -22.46 -1.58 -11.48
C VAL A 165 -21.35 -2.58 -11.81
N GLY A 166 -20.51 -2.28 -12.80
CA GLY A 166 -19.54 -3.23 -13.35
C GLY A 166 -19.50 -3.30 -14.88
N GLY A 167 -20.21 -2.39 -15.57
CA GLY A 167 -20.39 -2.42 -17.02
C GLY A 167 -19.11 -2.33 -17.85
N VAL A 168 -17.97 -1.94 -17.24
CA VAL A 168 -16.63 -2.02 -17.84
C VAL A 168 -15.82 -3.15 -17.20
N ARG A 169 -15.91 -3.29 -15.89
CA ARG A 169 -15.06 -4.26 -15.15
C ARG A 169 -15.40 -5.72 -15.44
N ILE A 170 -16.69 -6.07 -15.53
CA ILE A 170 -17.15 -7.43 -15.83
C ILE A 170 -16.73 -7.85 -17.23
N PRO A 171 -17.03 -7.09 -18.31
CA PRO A 171 -16.62 -7.50 -19.63
C PRO A 171 -15.11 -7.47 -19.85
N ALA A 172 -14.36 -6.59 -19.16
CA ALA A 172 -12.90 -6.62 -19.17
C ALA A 172 -12.36 -7.95 -18.60
N ALA A 173 -12.90 -8.38 -17.45
CA ALA A 173 -12.55 -9.66 -16.83
C ALA A 173 -12.87 -10.83 -17.76
N TYR A 174 -14.09 -10.87 -18.29
CA TYR A 174 -14.58 -11.98 -19.10
C TYR A 174 -13.93 -12.09 -20.48
N CYS A 175 -13.53 -10.96 -21.07
CA CYS A 175 -12.80 -10.94 -22.34
C CYS A 175 -11.27 -11.07 -22.15
N GLY A 176 -10.76 -10.97 -20.92
CA GLY A 176 -9.34 -11.12 -20.61
C GLY A 176 -8.49 -9.92 -21.04
N ILE A 177 -9.01 -8.70 -20.85
CA ILE A 177 -8.34 -7.44 -21.20
C ILE A 177 -8.30 -6.49 -20.00
N LEU A 178 -7.55 -5.39 -20.11
CA LEU A 178 -7.57 -4.34 -19.08
C LEU A 178 -8.88 -3.56 -19.18
N GLY A 179 -9.45 -3.23 -18.02
CA GLY A 179 -10.58 -2.32 -17.91
C GLY A 179 -10.35 -1.36 -16.76
N PHE A 180 -10.64 -0.08 -16.97
CA PHE A 180 -10.47 0.94 -15.95
C PHE A 180 -11.80 1.67 -15.69
N ARG A 181 -12.20 1.69 -14.42
CA ARG A 181 -13.26 2.53 -13.89
C ARG A 181 -12.59 3.66 -13.11
N PRO A 182 -12.70 4.93 -13.55
CA PRO A 182 -12.19 6.06 -12.79
C PRO A 182 -13.02 6.31 -11.52
N SER A 183 -12.54 7.22 -10.69
CA SER A 183 -13.28 7.73 -9.56
C SER A 183 -14.55 8.41 -10.03
N TYR A 184 -15.64 8.22 -9.27
CA TYR A 184 -16.93 8.80 -9.59
C TYR A 184 -16.83 10.33 -9.65
N GLY A 185 -17.38 10.93 -10.70
CA GLY A 185 -17.39 12.38 -10.91
C GLY A 185 -16.08 12.99 -11.44
N THR A 186 -15.04 12.20 -11.68
CA THR A 186 -13.76 12.73 -12.23
C THR A 186 -13.85 13.05 -13.72
N ILE A 187 -14.62 12.28 -14.50
CA ILE A 187 -14.85 12.54 -15.92
C ILE A 187 -16.28 13.07 -16.11
N PRO A 188 -16.47 14.23 -16.77
CA PRO A 188 -17.80 14.74 -17.07
C PRO A 188 -18.60 13.79 -17.95
N GLN A 189 -19.88 13.59 -17.64
CA GLN A 189 -20.79 12.68 -18.37
C GLN A 189 -21.63 13.40 -19.43
N LEU A 190 -21.21 14.57 -19.87
CA LEU A 190 -21.96 15.36 -20.85
C LEU A 190 -22.02 14.64 -22.20
N GLY A 191 -23.24 14.40 -22.70
CA GLY A 191 -23.49 13.64 -23.93
C GLY A 191 -23.39 12.12 -23.73
N VAL A 192 -23.67 11.63 -22.53
CA VAL A 192 -23.81 10.19 -22.25
C VAL A 192 -25.19 9.94 -21.67
N ILE A 193 -25.91 8.95 -22.21
CA ILE A 193 -27.25 8.59 -21.71
C ILE A 193 -27.12 8.02 -20.29
N PRO A 194 -27.82 8.58 -19.29
CA PRO A 194 -27.69 8.15 -17.90
C PRO A 194 -28.41 6.81 -17.69
N VAL A 195 -27.80 5.94 -16.88
CA VAL A 195 -28.43 4.71 -16.37
C VAL A 195 -28.84 4.91 -14.92
N ALA A 196 -27.87 5.28 -14.08
CA ALA A 196 -28.08 5.70 -12.70
C ALA A 196 -27.02 6.77 -12.38
N SER A 197 -27.42 8.03 -12.51
CA SER A 197 -26.54 9.20 -12.48
C SER A 197 -25.61 9.23 -11.28
N SER A 198 -26.03 8.73 -10.11
CA SER A 198 -25.17 8.71 -8.92
C SER A 198 -24.10 7.61 -8.93
N LEU A 199 -24.21 6.62 -9.81
CA LEU A 199 -23.33 5.45 -9.94
C LEU A 199 -22.49 5.49 -11.22
N ASP A 200 -23.03 6.09 -12.28
CA ASP A 200 -22.48 6.08 -13.62
C ASP A 200 -21.05 6.61 -13.64
N THR A 201 -20.23 6.02 -14.50
CA THR A 201 -18.83 6.39 -14.66
C THR A 201 -18.39 5.97 -16.06
N ILE A 202 -17.71 6.88 -16.78
CA ILE A 202 -17.11 6.58 -18.08
C ILE A 202 -15.81 5.80 -17.83
N GLY A 203 -15.79 4.54 -18.22
CA GLY A 203 -14.60 3.69 -18.15
C GLY A 203 -14.05 3.36 -19.53
N TRP A 204 -12.89 2.74 -19.57
CA TRP A 204 -12.26 2.36 -20.84
C TRP A 204 -11.49 1.04 -20.76
N PHE A 205 -11.30 0.44 -21.92
CA PHE A 205 -10.65 -0.84 -22.12
C PHE A 205 -9.36 -0.67 -22.91
N ALA A 206 -8.36 -1.50 -22.64
CA ALA A 206 -7.16 -1.61 -23.47
C ALA A 206 -6.52 -3.00 -23.33
N LYS A 207 -5.65 -3.38 -24.26
CA LYS A 207 -4.75 -4.54 -24.07
C LYS A 207 -3.42 -4.13 -23.44
N ASP A 208 -2.91 -2.97 -23.85
CA ASP A 208 -1.63 -2.44 -23.38
C ASP A 208 -1.84 -1.51 -22.18
N PRO A 209 -1.18 -1.73 -21.03
CA PRO A 209 -1.22 -0.81 -19.90
C PRO A 209 -0.72 0.61 -20.23
N ASN A 210 0.13 0.78 -21.24
CA ASN A 210 0.54 2.10 -21.73
C ASN A 210 -0.63 2.85 -22.33
N VAL A 211 -1.38 2.21 -23.22
CA VAL A 211 -2.58 2.80 -23.85
C VAL A 211 -3.61 3.15 -22.78
N LEU A 212 -3.86 2.23 -21.84
CA LEU A 212 -4.76 2.47 -20.71
C LEU A 212 -4.37 3.75 -19.92
N ARG A 213 -3.07 3.94 -19.68
CA ARG A 213 -2.53 5.10 -18.97
C ARG A 213 -2.60 6.39 -19.81
N LEU A 214 -2.30 6.33 -21.11
CA LEU A 214 -2.35 7.49 -22.01
C LEU A 214 -3.78 8.03 -22.15
N VAL A 215 -4.77 7.14 -22.27
CA VAL A 215 -6.20 7.51 -22.26
C VAL A 215 -6.54 8.21 -20.94
N GLY A 216 -6.08 7.67 -19.81
CA GLY A 216 -6.25 8.32 -18.51
C GLY A 216 -5.58 9.69 -18.41
N HIS A 217 -4.44 9.90 -19.07
CA HIS A 217 -3.78 11.21 -19.10
C HIS A 217 -4.64 12.27 -19.78
N VAL A 218 -5.30 11.92 -20.89
CA VAL A 218 -6.18 12.83 -21.64
C VAL A 218 -7.49 13.07 -20.89
N LEU A 219 -8.14 12.01 -20.41
CA LEU A 219 -9.48 12.11 -19.82
C LEU A 219 -9.50 12.67 -18.39
N LEU A 220 -8.51 12.34 -17.57
CA LEU A 220 -8.51 12.75 -16.16
C LEU A 220 -8.00 14.18 -15.97
N GLN A 221 -7.30 14.75 -16.96
CA GLN A 221 -6.72 16.10 -16.96
C GLN A 221 -5.91 16.47 -15.69
N VAL A 222 -5.37 15.46 -14.98
CA VAL A 222 -4.67 15.66 -13.70
C VAL A 222 -3.26 16.21 -13.96
N PRO A 223 -2.83 17.27 -13.23
CA PRO A 223 -1.48 17.83 -13.34
C PRO A 223 -0.39 16.76 -13.20
N PHE A 224 0.74 16.99 -13.87
CA PHE A 224 1.88 16.10 -13.78
C PHE A 224 2.46 16.14 -12.36
N ALA A 225 2.18 15.10 -11.57
CA ALA A 225 2.76 14.90 -10.25
C ALA A 225 3.85 13.82 -10.31
N ALA A 226 4.80 13.87 -9.38
CA ALA A 226 5.80 12.82 -9.25
C ALA A 226 5.12 11.46 -9.02
N GLN A 227 5.57 10.44 -9.75
CA GLN A 227 5.08 9.07 -9.57
C GLN A 227 5.29 8.63 -8.13
N ARG A 228 4.23 8.12 -7.50
CA ARG A 228 4.26 7.61 -6.12
C ARG A 228 4.22 6.10 -6.16
N ASN A 229 5.05 5.46 -5.34
CA ASN A 229 4.99 4.02 -5.16
C ASN A 229 3.97 3.66 -4.06
N PRO A 230 3.20 2.57 -4.24
CA PRO A 230 2.32 2.06 -3.20
C PRO A 230 3.13 1.68 -1.95
N ARG A 231 2.60 2.04 -0.77
CA ARG A 231 3.17 1.63 0.52
C ARG A 231 2.41 0.49 1.17
N ASN A 232 1.18 0.24 0.74
CA ASN A 232 0.33 -0.80 1.28
C ASN A 232 -0.46 -1.48 0.15
N PHE A 233 -0.35 -2.80 0.04
CA PHE A 233 -1.28 -3.64 -0.71
C PHE A 233 -2.08 -4.45 0.29
N ILE A 234 -3.39 -4.31 0.25
CA ILE A 234 -4.31 -4.99 1.17
C ILE A 234 -5.02 -6.07 0.38
N VAL A 235 -4.72 -7.34 0.66
CA VAL A 235 -5.40 -8.50 0.08
C VAL A 235 -6.63 -8.81 0.93
N ALA A 236 -7.83 -8.73 0.33
CA ALA A 236 -9.07 -9.04 1.03
C ALA A 236 -9.37 -10.54 0.96
N ASP A 237 -8.98 -11.28 2.00
CA ASP A 237 -9.04 -12.75 2.02
C ASP A 237 -10.49 -13.28 1.89
N ASP A 238 -11.46 -12.57 2.48
CA ASP A 238 -12.89 -12.88 2.40
C ASP A 238 -13.42 -12.73 0.96
N CYS A 239 -12.93 -11.76 0.20
CA CYS A 239 -13.30 -11.61 -1.21
C CYS A 239 -12.74 -12.76 -2.06
N PHE A 240 -11.49 -13.19 -1.80
CA PHE A 240 -10.91 -14.34 -2.49
C PHE A 240 -11.57 -15.67 -2.11
N SER A 241 -12.15 -15.78 -0.92
CA SER A 241 -12.93 -16.95 -0.49
C SER A 241 -14.23 -17.16 -1.28
N LEU A 242 -14.71 -16.13 -2.00
CA LEU A 242 -15.90 -16.21 -2.86
C LEU A 242 -15.62 -16.91 -4.21
N LEU A 243 -14.35 -17.12 -4.56
CA LEU A 243 -14.00 -17.78 -5.82
C LEU A 243 -14.27 -19.28 -5.72
N SER A 244 -15.03 -19.80 -6.69
CA SER A 244 -15.34 -21.24 -6.79
C SER A 244 -14.11 -22.11 -7.07
N SER A 245 -13.09 -21.55 -7.74
CA SER A 245 -11.81 -22.20 -8.04
C SER A 245 -10.75 -21.13 -8.38
N SER A 246 -9.46 -21.48 -8.36
CA SER A 246 -8.30 -20.62 -8.72
C SER A 246 -7.87 -19.51 -7.75
N ALA A 247 -8.52 -19.35 -6.58
CA ALA A 247 -8.16 -18.34 -5.57
C ALA A 247 -6.67 -18.36 -5.19
N ASP A 248 -6.13 -19.54 -4.87
CA ASP A 248 -4.73 -19.69 -4.49
C ASP A 248 -3.76 -19.37 -5.63
N ARG A 249 -4.15 -19.64 -6.88
CA ARG A 249 -3.33 -19.31 -8.05
C ARG A 249 -3.26 -17.79 -8.25
N ILE A 250 -4.41 -17.12 -8.21
CA ILE A 250 -4.49 -15.66 -8.35
C ILE A 250 -3.73 -14.99 -7.22
N THR A 251 -4.03 -15.34 -5.98
CA THR A 251 -3.41 -14.75 -4.79
C THR A 251 -1.91 -14.98 -4.80
N ARG A 252 -1.41 -16.18 -5.14
CA ARG A 252 0.03 -16.43 -5.23
C ARG A 252 0.69 -15.58 -6.32
N ALA A 253 0.11 -15.50 -7.51
CA ALA A 253 0.65 -14.68 -8.59
C ALA A 253 0.76 -13.21 -8.18
N VAL A 254 -0.31 -12.66 -7.59
CA VAL A 254 -0.36 -11.26 -7.16
C VAL A 254 0.60 -10.99 -6.01
N VAL A 255 0.58 -11.84 -4.97
CA VAL A 255 1.47 -11.69 -3.80
C VAL A 255 2.93 -11.74 -4.22
N LYS A 256 3.35 -12.72 -5.04
CA LYS A 256 4.73 -12.80 -5.53
C LYS A 256 5.11 -11.56 -6.34
N SER A 257 4.22 -11.07 -7.19
CA SER A 257 4.46 -9.87 -7.98
C SER A 257 4.66 -8.63 -7.11
N ILE A 258 3.87 -8.50 -6.03
CA ILE A 258 3.99 -7.41 -5.06
C ILE A 258 5.32 -7.54 -4.28
N GLU A 259 5.63 -8.74 -3.80
CA GLU A 259 6.86 -9.02 -3.05
C GLU A 259 8.11 -8.71 -3.89
N GLU A 260 8.10 -9.10 -5.16
CA GLU A 260 9.22 -8.86 -6.08
C GLU A 260 9.37 -7.37 -6.42
N LYS A 261 8.27 -6.68 -6.73
CA LYS A 261 8.33 -5.29 -7.22
C LYS A 261 8.44 -4.24 -6.11
N PHE A 262 7.78 -4.48 -4.98
CA PHE A 262 7.60 -3.48 -3.91
C PHE A 262 8.11 -3.96 -2.54
N GLY A 263 8.46 -5.25 -2.41
CA GLY A 263 8.92 -5.86 -1.17
C GLY A 263 7.79 -6.40 -0.31
N ARG A 264 8.08 -7.41 0.51
CA ARG A 264 7.07 -8.10 1.33
C ARG A 264 6.41 -7.21 2.38
N GLN A 265 7.11 -6.19 2.86
CA GLN A 265 6.66 -5.26 3.90
C GLN A 265 5.44 -4.41 3.50
N VAL A 266 5.16 -4.26 2.20
CA VAL A 266 3.98 -3.50 1.76
C VAL A 266 2.71 -4.36 1.77
N LEU A 267 2.82 -5.68 1.91
CA LEU A 267 1.67 -6.59 1.87
C LEU A 267 0.96 -6.66 3.23
N LYS A 268 -0.36 -6.55 3.20
CA LYS A 268 -1.28 -6.71 4.32
C LYS A 268 -2.45 -7.60 3.91
N ARG A 269 -3.06 -8.25 4.89
CA ARG A 269 -4.29 -9.03 4.73
C ARG A 269 -5.34 -8.47 5.66
N GLU A 270 -6.57 -8.39 5.16
CA GLU A 270 -7.71 -7.83 5.89
C GLU A 270 -8.97 -8.66 5.56
N ASN A 271 -9.88 -8.79 6.52
CA ASN A 271 -11.25 -9.24 6.24
C ASN A 271 -12.10 -8.00 5.94
N LEU A 272 -12.45 -7.80 4.66
CA LEU A 272 -13.09 -6.57 4.23
C LEU A 272 -14.53 -6.46 4.74
N GLY A 273 -15.26 -7.58 4.79
CA GLY A 273 -16.62 -7.64 5.31
C GLY A 273 -16.72 -7.20 6.78
N ASP A 274 -15.80 -7.67 7.64
CA ASP A 274 -15.76 -7.29 9.05
C ASP A 274 -15.32 -5.83 9.23
N TYR A 275 -14.32 -5.39 8.47
CA TYR A 275 -13.87 -3.99 8.47
C TYR A 275 -15.02 -3.05 8.11
N LEU A 276 -15.70 -3.28 6.98
CA LEU A 276 -16.80 -2.43 6.51
C LEU A 276 -17.99 -2.48 7.48
N ARG A 277 -18.32 -3.64 8.04
CA ARG A 277 -19.36 -3.76 9.07
C ARG A 277 -19.11 -2.86 10.27
N SER A 278 -17.84 -2.66 10.65
CA SER A 278 -17.47 -1.77 11.76
C SER A 278 -17.50 -0.29 11.41
N LYS A 279 -17.42 0.07 10.12
CA LYS A 279 -17.26 1.46 9.64
C LYS A 279 -18.47 2.02 8.90
N VAL A 280 -19.42 1.17 8.53
CA VAL A 280 -20.57 1.52 7.70
C VAL A 280 -21.85 1.05 8.41
N PRO A 281 -22.27 1.75 9.48
CA PRO A 281 -23.43 1.35 10.29
C PRO A 281 -24.75 1.44 9.52
N SER A 282 -24.89 2.34 8.53
CA SER A 282 -26.13 2.52 7.77
C SER A 282 -26.57 1.26 7.01
N LEU A 283 -25.65 0.32 6.73
CA LEU A 283 -26.04 -0.92 6.06
C LEU A 283 -26.99 -1.79 6.92
N LYS A 284 -26.95 -1.62 8.25
CA LYS A 284 -27.87 -2.33 9.16
C LYS A 284 -29.34 -2.00 8.89
N ALA A 285 -29.64 -0.79 8.41
CA ALA A 285 -31.01 -0.38 8.07
C ALA A 285 -31.60 -1.22 6.91
N PHE A 286 -30.75 -1.86 6.10
CA PHE A 286 -31.15 -2.70 4.97
C PHE A 286 -31.15 -4.20 5.30
N GLN A 287 -30.95 -4.59 6.57
CA GLN A 287 -31.07 -5.98 6.99
C GLN A 287 -32.55 -6.39 7.02
N ARG A 288 -32.99 -7.12 6.00
CA ARG A 288 -34.28 -7.82 6.04
C ARG A 288 -34.12 -9.11 6.85
N GLU A 289 -34.90 -9.25 7.93
CA GLU A 289 -35.11 -10.53 8.59
C GLU A 289 -35.85 -11.46 7.62
N LYS A 290 -35.15 -12.42 7.02
CA LYS A 290 -35.83 -13.51 6.30
C LYS A 290 -36.36 -14.51 7.33
N SER A 291 -37.65 -14.80 7.27
CA SER A 291 -38.40 -15.69 8.18
C SER A 291 -38.11 -17.19 8.03
N ASN A 292 -37.16 -17.61 7.18
CA ASN A 292 -36.90 -19.03 6.91
C ASN A 292 -35.41 -19.37 6.98
N GLY A 293 -34.81 -19.42 8.18
CA GLY A 293 -33.58 -20.19 8.50
C GLY A 293 -32.33 -20.09 7.60
N GLU A 294 -32.30 -19.20 6.60
CA GLU A 294 -31.25 -19.10 5.60
C GLU A 294 -30.06 -18.28 6.13
N LEU A 295 -28.87 -18.74 5.71
CA LEU A 295 -27.55 -18.21 6.00
C LEU A 295 -27.53 -16.66 6.01
N LYS A 296 -27.09 -16.05 7.13
CA LYS A 296 -26.82 -14.60 7.23
C LYS A 296 -26.10 -14.12 5.96
N SER A 297 -26.75 -13.27 5.15
CA SER A 297 -26.14 -12.74 3.92
C SER A 297 -24.86 -11.99 4.26
N SER A 298 -23.80 -12.20 3.47
CA SER A 298 -22.53 -11.50 3.68
C SER A 298 -22.72 -9.99 3.50
N PHE A 299 -21.94 -9.20 4.24
CA PHE A 299 -21.99 -7.73 4.18
C PHE A 299 -21.82 -7.20 2.73
N LEU A 300 -20.93 -7.84 1.97
CA LEU A 300 -20.67 -7.50 0.56
C LEU A 300 -21.89 -7.78 -0.34
N ARG A 301 -22.66 -8.84 -0.06
CA ARG A 301 -23.87 -9.16 -0.81
C ARG A 301 -24.98 -8.13 -0.53
N GLN A 302 -25.14 -7.74 0.72
CA GLN A 302 -26.07 -6.66 1.11
C GLN A 302 -25.73 -5.33 0.43
N LEU A 303 -24.43 -5.01 0.30
CA LEU A 303 -24.00 -3.82 -0.43
C LEU A 303 -24.40 -3.86 -1.92
N ALA A 304 -24.32 -5.04 -2.55
CA ALA A 304 -24.78 -5.22 -3.93
C ALA A 304 -26.31 -5.10 -4.05
N ASP A 305 -27.09 -5.59 -3.08
CA ASP A 305 -28.54 -5.38 -3.02
C ASP A 305 -28.89 -3.88 -3.00
N VAL A 306 -28.23 -3.10 -2.13
CA VAL A 306 -28.47 -1.65 -2.04
C VAL A 306 -28.07 -0.93 -3.32
N MET A 307 -26.94 -1.31 -3.93
CA MET A 307 -26.53 -0.78 -5.24
C MET A 307 -27.59 -1.05 -6.32
N GLN A 308 -28.17 -2.26 -6.34
CA GLN A 308 -29.23 -2.62 -7.28
C GLN A 308 -30.51 -1.82 -7.04
N MET A 309 -30.87 -1.58 -5.78
CA MET A 309 -32.01 -0.73 -5.43
C MET A 309 -31.83 0.70 -5.94
N LEU A 310 -30.66 1.31 -5.69
CA LEU A 310 -30.36 2.66 -6.16
C LEU A 310 -30.35 2.75 -7.69
N ARG A 311 -29.72 1.77 -8.37
CA ARG A 311 -29.73 1.70 -9.84
C ARG A 311 -31.15 1.67 -10.40
N ARG A 312 -32.03 0.85 -9.82
CA ARG A 312 -33.43 0.72 -10.26
C ARG A 312 -34.21 2.01 -10.08
N TYR A 313 -34.06 2.64 -8.92
CA TYR A 313 -34.72 3.89 -8.61
C TYR A 313 -34.35 4.98 -9.61
N GLU A 314 -33.06 5.23 -9.80
CA GLU A 314 -32.59 6.29 -10.71
C GLU A 314 -32.89 5.96 -12.18
N PHE A 315 -32.82 4.69 -12.58
CA PHE A 315 -33.20 4.29 -13.94
C PHE A 315 -34.68 4.56 -14.22
N LYS A 316 -35.57 4.28 -13.25
CA LYS A 316 -37.00 4.62 -13.36
C LYS A 316 -37.18 6.13 -13.47
N GLN A 317 -36.50 6.93 -12.64
CA GLN A 317 -36.57 8.39 -12.72
C GLN A 317 -36.16 8.94 -14.09
N ASN A 318 -35.16 8.33 -14.73
CA ASN A 318 -34.66 8.80 -16.02
C ASN A 318 -35.52 8.37 -17.22
N HIS A 319 -36.13 7.17 -17.17
CA HIS A 319 -36.65 6.52 -18.40
C HIS A 319 -38.09 6.03 -18.31
N LEU A 320 -38.73 6.05 -17.15
CA LEU A 320 -40.06 5.44 -16.97
C LEU A 320 -41.14 6.14 -17.81
N ASP A 321 -41.08 7.46 -17.96
CA ASP A 321 -42.03 8.23 -18.78
C ASP A 321 -41.97 7.82 -20.26
N TRP A 322 -40.75 7.63 -20.78
CA TRP A 322 -40.55 7.15 -22.15
C TRP A 322 -41.02 5.69 -22.29
N ILE A 323 -40.69 4.82 -21.33
CA ILE A 323 -41.12 3.41 -21.35
C ILE A 323 -42.65 3.30 -21.34
N ASN A 324 -43.34 4.10 -20.52
CA ASN A 324 -44.79 4.09 -20.42
C ASN A 324 -45.48 4.64 -21.66
N SER A 325 -44.92 5.68 -22.29
CA SER A 325 -45.49 6.31 -23.48
C SER A 325 -45.24 5.50 -24.75
N VAL A 326 -44.02 5.02 -24.98
CA VAL A 326 -43.60 4.34 -26.22
C VAL A 326 -43.87 2.83 -26.17
N LYS A 327 -43.91 2.23 -24.97
CA LYS A 327 -44.06 0.78 -24.76
C LYS A 327 -43.04 -0.04 -25.58
N PRO A 328 -41.73 0.23 -25.39
CA PRO A 328 -40.67 -0.38 -26.18
C PRO A 328 -40.54 -1.89 -25.92
N THR A 329 -39.91 -2.60 -26.85
CA THR A 329 -39.52 -3.99 -26.63
C THR A 329 -38.29 -4.06 -25.72
N LEU A 330 -38.49 -4.43 -24.45
CA LEU A 330 -37.44 -4.52 -23.44
C LEU A 330 -37.00 -5.96 -23.16
N ASP A 331 -35.76 -6.10 -22.67
CA ASP A 331 -35.25 -7.34 -22.10
C ASP A 331 -36.08 -7.81 -20.87
N PRO A 332 -36.37 -9.11 -20.72
CA PRO A 332 -37.10 -9.65 -19.57
C PRO A 332 -36.54 -9.26 -18.21
N ILE A 333 -35.21 -9.08 -18.07
CA ILE A 333 -34.58 -8.63 -16.83
C ILE A 333 -35.08 -7.24 -16.46
N ILE A 334 -35.14 -6.32 -17.43
CA ILE A 334 -35.59 -4.95 -17.21
C ILE A 334 -37.05 -4.96 -16.78
N LEU A 335 -37.89 -5.71 -17.49
CA LEU A 335 -39.32 -5.84 -17.15
C LEU A 335 -39.53 -6.37 -15.73
N ALA A 336 -38.84 -7.45 -15.35
CA ALA A 336 -38.94 -8.04 -14.02
C ALA A 336 -38.50 -7.07 -12.91
N GLN A 337 -37.50 -6.24 -13.18
CA GLN A 337 -36.97 -5.26 -12.23
C GLN A 337 -37.83 -3.98 -12.17
N LEU A 338 -38.52 -3.63 -13.27
CA LEU A 338 -39.47 -2.52 -13.30
C LEU A 338 -40.77 -2.88 -12.57
N SER A 339 -41.27 -4.10 -12.74
CA SER A 339 -42.51 -4.60 -12.12
C SER A 339 -42.41 -4.88 -10.62
N GLN A 340 -41.20 -4.84 -10.04
CA GLN A 340 -41.07 -4.83 -8.59
C GLN A 340 -41.57 -3.48 -8.07
N ASP A 341 -42.83 -3.49 -7.62
CA ASP A 341 -43.47 -2.40 -6.89
C ASP A 341 -42.84 -2.33 -5.49
N SER A 342 -41.81 -1.49 -5.35
CA SER A 342 -41.58 -0.84 -4.09
C SER A 342 -41.79 0.64 -4.31
N CYS A 343 -42.83 1.20 -3.68
CA CYS A 343 -42.80 2.58 -3.19
C CYS A 343 -41.58 2.67 -2.27
N THR A 344 -40.41 2.78 -2.89
CA THR A 344 -39.13 2.92 -2.20
C THR A 344 -39.23 4.30 -1.59
N MET A 345 -39.37 4.37 -0.27
CA MET A 345 -39.61 5.65 0.38
C MET A 345 -38.41 6.56 0.07
N GLU A 346 -38.64 7.86 -0.13
CA GLU A 346 -37.54 8.82 -0.35
C GLU A 346 -36.46 8.68 0.75
N THR A 347 -36.89 8.36 1.97
CA THR A 347 -36.04 8.04 3.12
C THR A 347 -35.11 6.84 2.90
N GLU A 348 -35.52 5.79 2.17
CA GLU A 348 -34.66 4.65 1.83
C GLU A 348 -33.58 5.01 0.81
N ILE A 349 -33.89 5.94 -0.11
CA ILE A 349 -32.92 6.45 -1.10
C ILE A 349 -31.92 7.40 -0.44
N ASP A 350 -32.36 8.26 0.47
CA ASP A 350 -31.46 9.08 1.30
C ASP A 350 -30.49 8.21 2.10
N ASN A 351 -30.99 7.10 2.67
CA ASN A 351 -30.16 6.11 3.35
C ASN A 351 -29.14 5.45 2.39
N CYS A 352 -29.48 5.24 1.11
CA CYS A 352 -28.53 4.76 0.10
C CYS A 352 -27.41 5.79 -0.15
N HIS A 353 -27.75 7.06 -0.26
CA HIS A 353 -26.75 8.13 -0.45
C HIS A 353 -25.84 8.29 0.78
N ALA A 354 -26.40 8.21 1.99
CA ALA A 354 -25.64 8.18 3.23
C ALA A 354 -24.66 7.01 3.25
N LEU A 355 -25.14 5.79 2.93
CA LEU A 355 -24.32 4.59 2.83
C LEU A 355 -23.15 4.75 1.84
N ARG A 356 -23.37 5.38 0.68
CA ARG A 356 -22.31 5.69 -0.29
C ARG A 356 -21.24 6.61 0.29
N SER A 357 -21.62 7.59 1.10
CA SER A 357 -20.68 8.48 1.79
C SER A 357 -19.86 7.73 2.84
N GLU A 358 -20.52 6.87 3.63
CA GLU A 358 -19.87 6.05 4.65
C GLU A 358 -18.85 5.08 4.04
N ILE A 359 -19.22 4.32 3.00
CA ILE A 359 -18.30 3.38 2.37
C ILE A 359 -17.14 4.07 1.66
N ARG A 360 -17.37 5.25 1.06
CA ARG A 360 -16.28 6.08 0.52
C ARG A 360 -15.30 6.49 1.62
N THR A 361 -15.82 6.91 2.76
CA THR A 361 -15.00 7.30 3.93
C THR A 361 -14.23 6.10 4.49
N ALA A 362 -14.89 4.95 4.64
CA ALA A 362 -14.27 3.72 5.13
C ALA A 362 -13.12 3.26 4.22
N LEU A 363 -13.33 3.20 2.90
CA LEU A 363 -12.25 2.82 1.97
C LEU A 363 -11.15 3.88 1.90
N SER A 364 -11.48 5.17 2.02
CA SER A 364 -10.47 6.24 2.08
C SER A 364 -9.58 6.12 3.33
N LEU A 365 -10.15 5.76 4.48
CA LEU A 365 -9.41 5.51 5.72
C LEU A 365 -8.54 4.25 5.64
N LEU A 366 -9.06 3.19 5.01
CA LEU A 366 -8.34 1.93 4.81
C LEU A 366 -7.13 2.11 3.88
N LEU A 367 -7.33 2.78 2.74
CA LEU A 367 -6.35 2.87 1.66
C LEU A 367 -5.42 4.08 1.77
N LYS A 368 -5.88 5.20 2.33
CA LYS A 368 -5.12 6.46 2.36
C LYS A 368 -4.64 6.84 0.94
N ASP A 369 -3.59 7.66 0.84
CA ASP A 369 -3.06 8.14 -0.45
C ASP A 369 -2.19 7.14 -1.22
N ASP A 370 -1.74 6.07 -0.57
CA ASP A 370 -0.70 5.16 -1.07
C ASP A 370 -1.04 3.67 -0.92
N GLY A 371 -2.30 3.36 -0.61
CA GLY A 371 -2.81 2.00 -0.46
C GLY A 371 -3.58 1.52 -1.68
N ILE A 372 -3.46 0.22 -1.95
CA ILE A 372 -4.18 -0.49 -3.00
C ILE A 372 -4.88 -1.70 -2.38
N LEU A 373 -6.18 -1.80 -2.58
CA LEU A 373 -6.98 -2.96 -2.23
C LEU A 373 -6.95 -3.95 -3.40
N VAL A 374 -6.70 -5.21 -3.08
CA VAL A 374 -6.62 -6.31 -4.04
C VAL A 374 -7.79 -7.25 -3.80
N ILE A 375 -8.63 -7.44 -4.81
CA ILE A 375 -9.79 -8.35 -4.79
C ILE A 375 -9.88 -9.11 -6.11
N PRO A 376 -10.52 -10.28 -6.18
CA PRO A 376 -10.95 -10.84 -7.46
C PRO A 376 -11.89 -9.87 -8.20
N THR A 377 -11.88 -9.90 -9.54
CA THR A 377 -12.84 -9.08 -10.31
C THR A 377 -14.22 -9.70 -10.35
N THR A 378 -14.31 -11.01 -10.55
CA THR A 378 -15.56 -11.78 -10.58
C THR A 378 -15.40 -13.03 -9.71
N SER A 379 -16.49 -13.51 -9.14
CA SER A 379 -16.54 -14.71 -8.28
C SER A 379 -16.65 -16.01 -9.08
N GLU A 380 -17.19 -15.91 -10.29
CA GLU A 380 -17.47 -17.02 -11.19
C GLU A 380 -16.88 -16.77 -12.60
N PRO A 381 -16.56 -17.84 -13.35
CA PRO A 381 -16.14 -17.72 -14.74
C PRO A 381 -17.29 -17.21 -15.62
N PRO A 382 -17.00 -16.71 -16.84
CA PRO A 382 -18.04 -16.21 -17.73
C PRO A 382 -19.11 -17.27 -18.00
N PRO A 383 -20.41 -16.99 -17.90
CA PRO A 383 -21.46 -17.98 -18.11
C PRO A 383 -21.46 -18.49 -19.55
N LYS A 384 -21.93 -19.72 -19.77
CA LYS A 384 -22.09 -20.29 -21.12
C LYS A 384 -23.10 -19.44 -21.91
N ALA A 385 -22.84 -19.24 -23.20
CA ALA A 385 -23.76 -18.53 -24.07
C ALA A 385 -25.14 -19.24 -24.06
N GLY A 386 -26.21 -18.45 -23.91
CA GLY A 386 -27.59 -18.96 -23.82
C GLY A 386 -27.98 -19.60 -22.47
N ALA A 387 -27.13 -19.53 -21.45
CA ALA A 387 -27.48 -20.01 -20.11
C ALA A 387 -28.58 -19.16 -19.48
N LYS A 388 -29.70 -19.78 -19.09
CA LYS A 388 -30.85 -19.10 -18.46
C LYS A 388 -30.55 -18.56 -17.06
N GLU A 389 -29.55 -19.13 -16.38
CA GLU A 389 -29.10 -18.70 -15.05
C GLU A 389 -28.70 -17.22 -15.00
N VAL A 390 -28.25 -16.67 -16.13
CA VAL A 390 -27.85 -15.26 -16.27
C VAL A 390 -29.02 -14.29 -16.04
N LEU A 391 -30.25 -14.76 -16.23
CA LEU A 391 -31.48 -14.01 -15.98
C LEU A 391 -31.89 -14.03 -14.49
N SER A 392 -31.26 -14.87 -13.66
CA SER A 392 -31.58 -14.98 -12.24
C SER A 392 -31.04 -13.78 -11.45
N GLU A 393 -31.87 -13.24 -10.55
CA GLU A 393 -31.49 -12.18 -9.62
C GLU A 393 -30.34 -12.61 -8.69
N ASP A 394 -30.33 -13.88 -8.28
CA ASP A 394 -29.28 -14.47 -7.45
C ASP A 394 -27.93 -14.51 -8.18
N TYR A 395 -27.91 -14.84 -9.49
CA TYR A 395 -26.71 -14.76 -10.31
C TYR A 395 -26.19 -13.32 -10.44
N GLN A 396 -27.09 -12.37 -10.70
CA GLN A 396 -26.71 -10.95 -10.79
C GLN A 396 -26.09 -10.48 -9.49
N LEU A 397 -26.71 -10.77 -8.35
CA LEU A 397 -26.19 -10.38 -7.03
C LEU A 397 -24.82 -10.98 -6.73
N ARG A 398 -24.60 -12.27 -7.03
CA ARG A 398 -23.27 -12.88 -6.85
C ARG A 398 -22.22 -12.23 -7.74
N THR A 399 -22.56 -11.90 -8.97
CA THR A 399 -21.66 -11.23 -9.91
C THR A 399 -21.32 -9.81 -9.45
N LEU A 400 -22.31 -9.09 -8.93
CA LEU A 400 -22.20 -7.69 -8.50
C LEU A 400 -21.59 -7.51 -7.10
N THR A 401 -21.47 -8.58 -6.33
CA THR A 401 -20.93 -8.53 -4.95
C THR A 401 -19.58 -7.83 -4.90
N LEU A 402 -18.64 -8.21 -5.78
CA LEU A 402 -17.29 -7.65 -5.80
C LEU A 402 -17.24 -6.26 -6.46
N THR A 403 -18.05 -6.02 -7.49
CA THR A 403 -18.07 -4.75 -8.21
C THR A 403 -18.75 -3.64 -7.40
N SER A 404 -19.64 -3.99 -6.46
CA SER A 404 -20.35 -3.05 -5.60
C SER A 404 -19.41 -2.13 -4.79
N LEU A 405 -18.21 -2.62 -4.42
CA LEU A 405 -17.24 -1.87 -3.63
C LEU A 405 -16.84 -0.54 -4.29
N ALA A 406 -16.40 -0.56 -5.56
CA ALA A 406 -15.99 0.65 -6.27
C ALA A 406 -17.18 1.47 -6.78
N SER A 407 -18.30 0.84 -7.14
CA SER A 407 -19.52 1.55 -7.56
C SER A 407 -20.14 2.35 -6.42
N MET A 408 -20.24 1.75 -5.22
CA MET A 408 -20.83 2.38 -4.05
C MET A 408 -19.92 3.43 -3.40
N SER A 409 -18.61 3.17 -3.34
CA SER A 409 -17.65 4.14 -2.79
C SER A 409 -17.28 5.24 -3.79
N GLY A 410 -17.43 5.00 -5.08
CA GLY A 410 -16.89 5.85 -6.13
C GLY A 410 -15.36 5.77 -6.27
N CYS A 411 -14.70 4.80 -5.65
CA CYS A 411 -13.26 4.57 -5.83
C CYS A 411 -12.91 4.19 -7.28
N CYS A 412 -11.67 4.46 -7.68
CA CYS A 412 -11.14 4.00 -8.97
C CYS A 412 -10.71 2.54 -8.89
N GLN A 413 -10.91 1.79 -9.97
CA GLN A 413 -10.63 0.36 -10.06
C GLN A 413 -10.08 0.00 -11.43
N VAL A 414 -9.05 -0.83 -11.44
CA VAL A 414 -8.48 -1.43 -12.65
C VAL A 414 -8.63 -2.94 -12.60
N VAL A 415 -9.08 -3.53 -13.70
CA VAL A 415 -9.12 -4.97 -13.93
C VAL A 415 -7.86 -5.37 -14.66
N VAL A 416 -7.14 -6.35 -14.11
CA VAL A 416 -5.90 -6.85 -14.67
C VAL A 416 -6.05 -8.33 -15.00
N PRO A 417 -5.99 -8.73 -16.29
CA PRO A 417 -6.06 -10.14 -16.67
C PRO A 417 -4.80 -10.89 -16.22
N LEU A 418 -4.96 -12.15 -15.80
CA LEU A 418 -3.89 -13.04 -15.31
C LEU A 418 -3.80 -14.33 -16.15
N GLY A 419 -4.31 -14.27 -17.38
CA GLY A 419 -4.35 -15.41 -18.31
C GLY A 419 -5.58 -16.29 -18.14
N LEU A 420 -5.43 -17.57 -18.51
CA LEU A 420 -6.54 -18.53 -18.57
C LEU A 420 -6.48 -19.58 -17.46
N HIS A 421 -7.66 -19.97 -16.99
CA HIS A 421 -7.92 -21.13 -16.14
C HIS A 421 -9.15 -21.87 -16.70
N ASP A 422 -9.04 -23.17 -16.96
CA ASP A 422 -10.11 -23.97 -17.60
C ASP A 422 -10.71 -23.31 -18.86
N LYS A 423 -9.83 -22.77 -19.70
CA LYS A 423 -10.18 -22.03 -20.94
C LYS A 423 -11.02 -20.77 -20.72
N CYS A 424 -11.09 -20.27 -19.49
CA CYS A 424 -11.78 -19.05 -19.12
C CYS A 424 -10.76 -18.00 -18.65
N PRO A 425 -10.94 -16.72 -19.01
CA PRO A 425 -10.14 -15.64 -18.45
C PRO A 425 -10.28 -15.54 -16.94
N VAL A 426 -9.16 -15.23 -16.29
CA VAL A 426 -9.09 -14.93 -14.87
C VAL A 426 -8.45 -13.55 -14.70
N SER A 427 -8.96 -12.75 -13.78
CA SER A 427 -8.46 -11.41 -13.51
C SER A 427 -8.48 -11.06 -12.04
N VAL A 428 -7.68 -10.07 -11.69
CA VAL A 428 -7.67 -9.43 -10.37
C VAL A 428 -8.04 -7.96 -10.53
N SER A 429 -8.70 -7.40 -9.53
CA SER A 429 -8.93 -5.96 -9.44
C SER A 429 -8.01 -5.32 -8.43
N LEU A 430 -7.45 -4.18 -8.82
CA LEU A 430 -6.77 -3.27 -7.91
C LEU A 430 -7.64 -2.02 -7.74
N ILE A 431 -7.93 -1.65 -6.50
CA ILE A 431 -8.75 -0.49 -6.14
C ILE A 431 -7.90 0.48 -5.34
N ALA A 432 -7.86 1.74 -5.77
CA ALA A 432 -7.29 2.83 -4.97
C ALA A 432 -8.42 3.75 -4.50
N LYS A 433 -8.15 4.59 -3.50
CA LYS A 433 -9.17 5.51 -2.99
C LYS A 433 -9.74 6.43 -4.09
N HIS A 434 -10.89 7.04 -3.82
CA HIS A 434 -11.45 8.09 -4.66
C HIS A 434 -10.42 9.23 -4.88
N GLY A 435 -10.24 9.63 -6.14
CA GLY A 435 -9.22 10.57 -6.62
C GLY A 435 -7.83 9.97 -6.83
N GLY A 436 -7.63 8.67 -6.57
CA GLY A 436 -6.38 7.94 -6.72
C GLY A 436 -6.07 7.45 -8.14
N ASP A 437 -6.80 7.92 -9.15
CA ASP A 437 -6.85 7.39 -10.52
C ASP A 437 -5.48 7.28 -11.18
N ARG A 438 -4.74 8.39 -11.21
CA ARG A 438 -3.42 8.45 -11.82
C ARG A 438 -2.42 7.55 -11.10
N PHE A 439 -2.47 7.54 -9.76
CA PHE A 439 -1.64 6.66 -8.93
C PHE A 439 -1.91 5.18 -9.24
N LEU A 440 -3.17 4.80 -9.41
CA LEU A 440 -3.56 3.43 -9.75
C LEU A 440 -3.05 3.04 -11.16
N LEU A 441 -3.27 3.89 -12.16
CA LEU A 441 -2.80 3.66 -13.53
C LEU A 441 -1.27 3.55 -13.62
N ASP A 442 -0.54 4.45 -12.95
CA ASP A 442 0.93 4.42 -12.90
C ASP A 442 1.46 3.16 -12.19
N THR A 443 0.77 2.71 -11.13
CA THR A 443 1.13 1.49 -10.41
C THR A 443 0.94 0.26 -11.28
N VAL A 444 -0.22 0.14 -11.95
CA VAL A 444 -0.51 -0.98 -12.86
C VAL A 444 0.52 -1.03 -13.97
N HIS A 445 0.77 0.09 -14.65
CA HIS A 445 1.79 0.18 -15.69
C HIS A 445 3.16 -0.31 -15.21
N THR A 446 3.54 0.02 -13.98
CA THR A 446 4.84 -0.34 -13.39
C THR A 446 4.95 -1.83 -13.02
N MET A 447 3.85 -2.46 -12.59
CA MET A 447 3.86 -3.85 -12.13
C MET A 447 3.35 -4.87 -13.16
N TYR A 448 2.72 -4.42 -14.25
CA TYR A 448 2.03 -5.30 -15.21
C TYR A 448 2.92 -6.41 -15.75
N GLY A 449 4.16 -6.09 -16.17
CA GLY A 449 5.10 -7.09 -16.70
C GLY A 449 5.40 -8.23 -15.72
N VAL A 450 5.76 -7.88 -14.47
CA VAL A 450 6.03 -8.86 -13.40
C VAL A 450 4.77 -9.66 -13.08
N LEU A 451 3.61 -9.01 -13.08
CA LEU A 451 2.34 -9.65 -12.80
C LEU A 451 1.96 -10.70 -13.87
N GLN A 452 2.19 -10.40 -15.15
CA GLN A 452 1.99 -11.39 -16.22
C GLN A 452 2.96 -12.56 -16.10
N GLU A 453 4.24 -12.30 -15.79
CA GLU A 453 5.24 -13.33 -15.59
C GLU A 453 4.86 -14.28 -14.45
N GLN A 454 4.56 -13.74 -13.25
CA GLN A 454 4.17 -14.55 -12.10
C GLN A 454 2.85 -15.31 -12.32
N ALA A 455 1.90 -14.72 -13.06
CA ALA A 455 0.66 -15.41 -13.44
C ALA A 455 0.90 -16.59 -14.38
N SER A 456 1.83 -16.44 -15.34
CA SER A 456 2.24 -17.51 -16.25
C SER A 456 2.95 -18.65 -15.50
N MET A 457 3.87 -18.31 -14.58
CA MET A 457 4.53 -19.29 -13.72
C MET A 457 3.52 -20.06 -12.87
N ALA A 458 2.58 -19.35 -12.24
CA ALA A 458 1.52 -19.95 -11.44
C ALA A 458 0.55 -20.82 -12.27
N ALA A 459 0.50 -20.64 -13.60
CA ALA A 459 -0.24 -21.50 -14.52
C ALA A 459 0.46 -22.83 -14.81
N THR A 460 1.79 -22.82 -14.88
CA THR A 460 2.60 -24.00 -15.23
C THR A 460 2.83 -24.95 -14.05
N VAL A 461 2.70 -24.47 -12.81
CA VAL A 461 2.78 -25.30 -11.61
C VAL A 461 1.48 -26.10 -11.48
N LYS A 462 1.47 -27.35 -11.99
CA LYS A 462 0.52 -28.36 -11.51
C LYS A 462 0.83 -28.58 -10.04
N PRO A 463 -0.15 -28.44 -9.12
CA PRO A 463 0.13 -28.67 -7.72
C PRO A 463 0.52 -30.14 -7.56
N SER A 464 1.75 -30.39 -7.10
CA SER A 464 2.19 -31.75 -6.82
C SER A 464 1.30 -32.32 -5.71
N LYS A 465 1.11 -33.64 -5.68
CA LYS A 465 0.35 -34.31 -4.61
C LYS A 465 0.90 -33.96 -3.22
N GLU A 466 2.21 -33.70 -3.12
CA GLU A 466 2.87 -33.20 -1.91
C GLU A 466 2.48 -31.74 -1.55
N THR A 467 2.31 -30.85 -2.54
CA THR A 467 1.88 -29.46 -2.29
C THR A 467 0.42 -29.38 -1.84
N LEU A 468 -0.48 -30.16 -2.46
CA LEU A 468 -1.88 -30.25 -2.04
C LEU A 468 -2.01 -30.83 -0.62
N ASN A 469 -1.23 -31.87 -0.33
CA ASN A 469 -1.18 -32.44 1.01
C ASN A 469 -0.59 -31.46 2.03
N GLN A 470 0.38 -30.63 1.65
CA GLN A 470 0.95 -29.59 2.51
C GLN A 470 -0.08 -28.50 2.85
N GLU A 471 -0.79 -27.97 1.85
CA GLU A 471 -1.80 -26.92 2.04
C GLU A 471 -2.99 -27.45 2.86
N ALA A 472 -3.45 -28.68 2.58
CA ALA A 472 -4.48 -29.34 3.37
C ALA A 472 -4.03 -29.59 4.82
N ALA A 473 -2.75 -29.95 5.05
CA ALA A 473 -2.19 -30.12 6.38
C ALA A 473 -2.15 -28.81 7.19
N GLU A 474 -1.80 -27.68 6.54
CA GLU A 474 -1.80 -26.37 7.19
C GLU A 474 -3.22 -25.89 7.55
N ILE A 475 -4.22 -26.15 6.70
CA ILE A 475 -5.63 -25.85 6.99
C ILE A 475 -6.12 -26.67 8.19
N ALA A 476 -5.80 -27.98 8.23
CA ALA A 476 -6.14 -28.84 9.35
C ALA A 476 -5.45 -28.37 10.65
N LYS A 477 -4.19 -27.93 10.59
CA LYS A 477 -3.49 -27.33 11.74
C LYS A 477 -4.21 -26.07 12.25
N GLU A 478 -4.65 -25.17 11.38
CA GLU A 478 -5.32 -23.94 11.83
C GLU A 478 -6.70 -24.21 12.45
N LYS A 479 -7.46 -25.17 11.90
CA LYS A 479 -8.68 -25.68 12.56
C LYS A 479 -8.38 -26.26 13.94
N GLY A 480 -7.27 -26.99 14.08
CA GLY A 480 -6.79 -27.49 15.37
C GLY A 480 -6.43 -26.37 16.35
N ASN A 481 -5.75 -25.31 15.88
CA ASN A 481 -5.41 -24.14 16.69
C ASN A 481 -6.67 -23.42 17.20
N GLN A 482 -7.68 -23.27 16.34
CA GLN A 482 -8.96 -22.65 16.68
C GLN A 482 -9.73 -23.50 17.71
N ALA A 483 -9.85 -24.80 17.49
CA ALA A 483 -10.49 -25.72 18.44
C ALA A 483 -9.77 -25.75 19.80
N PHE A 484 -8.44 -25.61 19.81
CA PHE A 484 -7.64 -25.52 21.03
C PHE A 484 -7.94 -24.22 21.81
N LYS A 485 -8.06 -23.07 21.12
CA LYS A 485 -8.47 -21.79 21.75
C LYS A 485 -9.88 -21.85 22.33
N GLU A 486 -10.78 -22.56 21.67
CA GLU A 486 -12.16 -22.82 22.12
C GLU A 486 -12.25 -23.87 23.24
N LYS A 487 -11.11 -24.37 23.76
CA LYS A 487 -11.00 -25.43 24.78
C LYS A 487 -11.65 -26.77 24.37
N GLN A 488 -11.88 -26.98 23.08
CA GLN A 488 -12.39 -28.25 22.52
C GLN A 488 -11.20 -29.19 22.21
N PHE A 489 -10.51 -29.65 23.25
CA PHE A 489 -9.23 -30.37 23.11
C PHE A 489 -9.34 -31.68 22.29
N GLN A 490 -10.44 -32.43 22.43
CA GLN A 490 -10.66 -33.67 21.67
C GLN A 490 -10.82 -33.42 20.16
N ARG A 491 -11.48 -32.32 19.77
CA ARG A 491 -11.57 -31.89 18.36
C ARG A 491 -10.24 -31.36 17.84
N ALA A 492 -9.50 -30.61 18.67
CA ALA A 492 -8.17 -30.14 18.32
C ALA A 492 -7.22 -31.31 18.01
N ILE A 493 -7.24 -32.37 18.84
CA ILE A 493 -6.49 -33.62 18.60
C ILE A 493 -6.86 -34.25 17.25
N GLY A 494 -8.16 -34.29 16.92
CA GLY A 494 -8.65 -34.79 15.64
C GLY A 494 -8.05 -34.04 14.44
N PHE A 495 -8.14 -32.71 14.44
CA PHE A 495 -7.61 -31.88 13.37
C PHE A 495 -6.08 -31.91 13.24
N TYR A 496 -5.34 -31.94 14.37
CA TYR A 496 -3.88 -32.12 14.29
C TYR A 496 -3.50 -33.53 13.78
N SER A 497 -4.30 -34.54 14.07
CA SER A 497 -4.08 -35.89 13.54
C SER A 497 -4.32 -35.96 12.03
N GLU A 498 -5.31 -35.22 11.51
CA GLU A 498 -5.48 -35.04 10.07
C GLU A 498 -4.30 -34.31 9.44
N ALA A 499 -3.80 -33.23 10.06
CA ALA A 499 -2.60 -32.53 9.60
C ALA A 499 -1.38 -33.45 9.50
N ILE A 500 -1.20 -34.34 10.48
CA ILE A 500 -0.11 -35.33 10.51
C ILE A 500 -0.28 -36.40 9.43
N LYS A 501 -1.51 -36.86 9.15
CA LYS A 501 -1.79 -37.81 8.06
C LYS A 501 -1.43 -37.22 6.69
N LEU A 502 -1.65 -35.93 6.53
CA LEU A 502 -1.40 -35.21 5.29
C LEU A 502 0.08 -34.83 5.12
N ASN A 503 0.74 -34.39 6.19
CA ASN A 503 2.19 -34.22 6.23
C ASN A 503 2.77 -34.63 7.60
N SER A 504 3.42 -35.80 7.61
CA SER A 504 4.01 -36.39 8.80
C SER A 504 5.41 -35.88 9.16
N LYS A 505 6.01 -35.00 8.34
CA LYS A 505 7.38 -34.50 8.51
C LYS A 505 7.47 -33.18 9.29
N ASN A 506 6.35 -32.52 9.59
CA ASN A 506 6.35 -31.24 10.29
C ASN A 506 6.27 -31.42 11.82
N ALA A 507 7.36 -31.10 12.51
CA ALA A 507 7.47 -31.17 13.97
C ALA A 507 6.41 -30.33 14.73
N THR A 508 5.89 -29.27 14.10
CA THR A 508 4.91 -28.36 14.71
C THR A 508 3.58 -29.05 14.99
N TYR A 509 3.13 -29.95 14.10
CA TYR A 509 1.84 -30.62 14.25
C TYR A 509 1.85 -31.57 15.45
N TYR A 510 2.93 -32.35 15.61
CA TYR A 510 3.15 -33.21 16.78
C TYR A 510 3.26 -32.38 18.05
N SER A 511 4.02 -31.28 18.03
CA SER A 511 4.15 -30.41 19.20
C SER A 511 2.81 -29.81 19.63
N ASN A 512 1.98 -29.36 18.68
CA ASN A 512 0.66 -28.78 18.97
C ASN A 512 -0.36 -29.83 19.41
N ARG A 513 -0.31 -31.05 18.86
CA ARG A 513 -1.12 -32.18 19.34
C ARG A 513 -0.71 -32.62 20.73
N ALA A 514 0.58 -32.62 21.05
CA ALA A 514 1.07 -32.87 22.40
C ALA A 514 0.52 -31.85 23.41
N ALA A 515 0.44 -30.57 23.04
CA ALA A 515 -0.20 -29.56 23.89
C ALA A 515 -1.68 -29.88 24.14
N ALA A 516 -2.41 -30.31 23.11
CA ALA A 516 -3.80 -30.75 23.27
C ALA A 516 -3.94 -32.00 24.14
N TYR A 517 -2.99 -32.94 24.07
CA TYR A 517 -2.97 -34.11 24.95
C TYR A 517 -2.63 -33.78 26.41
N LEU A 518 -1.76 -32.80 26.67
CA LEU A 518 -1.48 -32.32 28.02
C LEU A 518 -2.74 -31.74 28.67
N GLU A 519 -3.45 -30.85 27.98
CA GLU A 519 -4.71 -30.25 28.47
C GLU A 519 -5.84 -31.29 28.59
N PHE A 520 -5.82 -32.35 27.78
CA PHE A 520 -6.77 -33.45 27.84
C PHE A 520 -6.42 -34.51 28.92
N GLY A 521 -5.26 -34.41 29.59
CA GLY A 521 -4.82 -35.34 30.62
C GLY A 521 -4.24 -36.67 30.10
N SER A 522 -3.89 -36.76 28.81
CA SER A 522 -3.27 -37.93 28.20
C SER A 522 -1.75 -37.81 28.12
N PHE A 523 -1.07 -37.86 29.27
CA PHE A 523 0.35 -37.53 29.40
C PHE A 523 1.29 -38.48 28.62
N ASN A 524 0.99 -39.79 28.57
CA ASN A 524 1.77 -40.77 27.79
C ASN A 524 1.81 -40.40 26.29
N LYS A 525 0.66 -40.06 25.71
CA LYS A 525 0.56 -39.65 24.29
C LYS A 525 1.22 -38.30 24.03
N ALA A 526 1.17 -37.39 25.00
CA ALA A 526 1.87 -36.11 24.92
C ALA A 526 3.40 -36.31 24.89
N GLU A 527 3.94 -37.24 25.67
CA GLU A 527 5.37 -37.56 25.67
C GLU A 527 5.84 -38.14 24.32
N GLU A 528 5.07 -39.07 23.76
CA GLU A 528 5.34 -39.68 22.45
C GLU A 528 5.38 -38.63 21.33
N ASP A 529 4.37 -37.75 21.27
CA ASP A 529 4.30 -36.70 20.27
C ASP A 529 5.41 -35.65 20.46
N CYS A 530 5.77 -35.32 21.69
CA CYS A 530 6.92 -34.44 21.93
C CYS A 530 8.24 -35.08 21.48
N THR A 531 8.41 -36.39 21.71
CA THR A 531 9.61 -37.11 21.27
C THR A 531 9.69 -37.13 19.75
N ARG A 532 8.57 -37.42 19.06
CA ARG A 532 8.50 -37.37 17.59
C ARG A 532 8.73 -35.96 17.04
N ALA A 533 8.24 -34.92 17.70
CA ALA A 533 8.52 -33.54 17.32
C ALA A 533 10.02 -33.19 17.45
N ILE A 534 10.70 -33.70 18.47
CA ILE A 534 12.14 -33.50 18.68
C ILE A 534 12.98 -34.27 17.67
N ASP A 535 12.56 -35.49 17.31
CA ASP A 535 13.24 -36.29 16.29
C ASP A 535 13.19 -35.61 14.91
N LEU A 536 12.06 -34.95 14.60
CA LEU A 536 11.85 -34.18 13.37
C LEU A 536 12.54 -32.81 13.38
N ASP A 537 12.51 -32.11 14.51
CA ASP A 537 13.19 -30.82 14.70
C ASP A 537 13.84 -30.75 16.10
N ARG A 538 15.14 -31.03 16.13
CA ARG A 538 15.94 -30.99 17.35
C ARG A 538 16.03 -29.60 17.99
N LYS A 539 15.66 -28.53 17.27
CA LYS A 539 15.64 -27.14 17.78
C LYS A 539 14.28 -26.73 18.34
N ASN A 540 13.27 -27.61 18.31
CA ASN A 540 11.93 -27.30 18.78
C ASN A 540 11.86 -27.24 20.32
N VAL A 541 12.18 -26.07 20.88
CA VAL A 541 12.19 -25.81 22.33
C VAL A 541 10.84 -26.13 22.98
N LYS A 542 9.73 -25.84 22.31
CA LYS A 542 8.37 -26.10 22.83
C LYS A 542 8.12 -27.59 23.05
N ALA A 543 8.65 -28.46 22.17
CA ALA A 543 8.52 -29.90 22.33
C ALA A 543 9.31 -30.42 23.55
N TYR A 544 10.51 -29.90 23.84
CA TYR A 544 11.26 -30.26 25.05
C TYR A 544 10.53 -29.84 26.33
N LEU A 545 10.02 -28.61 26.38
CA LEU A 545 9.26 -28.10 27.53
C LEU A 545 8.00 -28.94 27.78
N ARG A 546 7.21 -29.17 26.72
CA ARG A 546 5.99 -29.99 26.79
C ARG A 546 6.27 -31.43 27.21
N ARG A 547 7.40 -32.02 26.80
CA ARG A 547 7.84 -33.34 27.25
C ARG A 547 8.22 -33.37 28.73
N GLY A 548 8.90 -32.32 29.21
CA GLY A 548 9.20 -32.15 30.63
C GLY A 548 7.92 -32.13 31.47
N THR A 549 6.93 -31.32 31.05
CA THR A 549 5.60 -31.28 31.69
C THR A 549 4.88 -32.62 31.63
N ALA A 550 4.91 -33.33 30.49
CA ALA A 550 4.30 -34.67 30.40
C ALA A 550 4.93 -35.66 31.39
N ARG A 551 6.26 -35.66 31.52
CA ARG A 551 7.00 -36.54 32.43
C ARG A 551 6.80 -36.19 33.90
N GLU A 552 6.70 -34.91 34.22
CA GLU A 552 6.35 -34.44 35.56
C GLU A 552 4.97 -34.96 35.98
N MET A 553 3.98 -34.85 35.09
CA MET A 553 2.62 -35.38 35.32
C MET A 553 2.56 -36.91 35.38
N LEU A 554 3.57 -37.61 34.85
CA LEU A 554 3.73 -39.07 34.93
C LEU A 554 4.57 -39.53 36.14
N GLY A 555 5.15 -38.61 36.92
CA GLY A 555 5.99 -38.93 38.08
C GLY A 555 7.46 -39.22 37.76
N TYR A 556 7.91 -38.99 36.53
CA TYR A 556 9.30 -39.17 36.07
C TYR A 556 10.13 -37.90 36.32
N TYR A 557 10.28 -37.52 37.58
CA TYR A 557 10.88 -36.24 37.98
C TYR A 557 12.35 -36.09 37.57
N ARG A 558 13.13 -37.19 37.59
CA ARG A 558 14.56 -37.16 37.23
C ARG A 558 14.74 -36.92 35.72
N GLU A 559 13.93 -37.58 34.90
CA GLU A 559 13.92 -37.43 33.44
C GLU A 559 13.29 -36.11 32.97
N ALA A 560 12.37 -35.54 33.74
CA ALA A 560 11.78 -34.22 33.48
C ALA A 560 12.81 -33.10 33.64
N VAL A 561 13.66 -33.18 34.67
CA VAL A 561 14.76 -32.22 34.90
C VAL A 561 15.79 -32.31 33.77
N GLU A 562 16.20 -33.51 33.36
CA GLU A 562 17.19 -33.67 32.28
C GLU A 562 16.66 -33.16 30.92
N ALA A 563 15.39 -33.43 30.59
CA ALA A 563 14.75 -32.93 29.37
C ALA A 563 14.67 -31.40 29.30
N THR A 564 14.51 -30.76 30.47
CA THR A 564 14.47 -29.29 30.61
C THR A 564 15.88 -28.69 30.59
N PHE A 565 16.88 -29.37 31.17
CA PHE A 565 18.28 -28.90 31.23
C PHE A 565 18.97 -28.86 29.86
N ARG A 566 18.59 -29.75 28.93
CA ARG A 566 19.09 -29.74 27.53
C ARG A 566 18.67 -28.50 26.73
N VAL A 567 17.64 -27.77 27.16
CA VAL A 567 17.24 -26.48 26.57
C VAL A 567 18.17 -25.33 27.04
N LEU A 568 18.81 -25.49 28.20
CA LEU A 568 19.60 -24.45 28.87
C LEU A 568 21.11 -24.53 28.61
N THR A 569 21.60 -25.54 27.87
CA THR A 569 23.02 -25.72 27.57
C THR A 569 23.26 -26.13 26.12
N PRO A 570 23.96 -25.31 25.30
CA PRO A 570 24.61 -25.81 24.09
C PRO A 570 25.95 -26.47 24.51
N PHE A 571 26.01 -27.80 24.57
CA PHE A 571 27.25 -28.54 24.90
C PHE A 571 28.18 -28.73 23.69
N PRO A 572 29.50 -28.99 23.87
CA PRO A 572 30.39 -28.85 25.05
C PRO A 572 31.69 -28.04 24.74
N SER A 573 32.52 -27.55 25.68
CA SER A 573 33.45 -28.34 26.52
C SER A 573 34.08 -27.58 27.71
N SER A 574 34.29 -28.33 28.79
CA SER A 574 35.28 -28.17 29.88
C SER A 574 35.40 -26.82 30.61
N ALA A 575 34.81 -26.73 31.79
CA ALA A 575 35.50 -26.22 32.98
C ALA A 575 34.73 -26.64 34.24
N SER A 576 35.46 -27.31 35.13
CA SER A 576 35.07 -27.64 36.50
C SER A 576 34.76 -26.37 37.30
N LEU A 577 33.80 -26.39 38.23
CA LEU A 577 33.91 -25.74 39.55
C LEU A 577 32.65 -25.95 40.44
N ARG A 578 32.86 -26.80 41.44
CA ARG A 578 32.43 -26.76 42.86
C ARG A 578 31.01 -26.28 43.23
N PHE A 579 30.26 -27.23 43.78
CA PHE A 579 29.10 -27.03 44.64
C PHE A 579 29.46 -26.32 45.96
N HIS A 580 28.64 -25.35 46.38
CA HIS A 580 28.39 -25.08 47.79
C HIS A 580 26.92 -25.33 48.11
N ARG A 581 26.72 -26.21 49.09
CA ARG A 581 25.46 -26.67 49.67
C ARG A 581 25.14 -25.78 50.86
N CYS A 582 23.89 -25.33 51.00
CA CYS A 582 23.26 -25.26 52.32
C CYS A 582 21.73 -25.40 52.19
N CYS A 583 21.20 -26.26 53.08
CA CYS A 583 19.83 -26.73 53.18
C CYS A 583 19.01 -25.91 54.20
N SER A 584 17.73 -26.30 54.30
CA SER A 584 16.84 -26.29 55.48
C SER A 584 15.84 -25.11 55.55
N SER A 585 14.53 -25.30 55.29
CA SER A 585 13.44 -25.90 56.13
C SER A 585 12.66 -24.81 56.92
N ALA A 586 11.48 -24.38 56.45
CA ALA A 586 10.11 -24.72 56.95
C ALA A 586 9.63 -23.84 58.15
N PRO A 587 8.33 -23.74 58.54
CA PRO A 587 7.10 -24.31 57.98
C PRO A 587 5.87 -23.34 57.88
N VAL A 588 4.74 -23.96 57.51
CA VAL A 588 3.33 -23.56 57.38
C VAL A 588 2.68 -23.07 58.69
N VAL A 589 1.73 -22.14 58.60
CA VAL A 589 0.55 -22.04 59.49
C VAL A 589 -0.68 -21.64 58.66
N GLU A 590 -1.73 -22.47 58.70
CA GLU A 590 -3.11 -22.15 58.33
C GLU A 590 -3.82 -21.54 59.54
N ASP A 591 -4.69 -20.54 59.33
CA ASP A 591 -6.03 -20.57 59.95
C ASP A 591 -7.03 -19.68 59.20
N SER A 592 -8.31 -19.93 59.50
CA SER A 592 -9.49 -19.79 58.67
C SER A 592 -10.46 -18.66 59.13
N ALA A 593 -11.32 -18.22 58.18
CA ALA A 593 -12.60 -17.49 58.27
C ALA A 593 -12.90 -16.57 59.49
N THR A 594 -13.39 -15.34 59.33
CA THR A 594 -14.81 -15.05 59.06
C THR A 594 -15.03 -13.59 58.59
N THR A 595 -16.12 -13.43 57.85
CA THR A 595 -16.67 -12.35 57.03
C THR A 595 -16.88 -10.94 57.64
N ALA A 596 -16.58 -9.95 56.81
CA ALA A 596 -17.37 -8.75 56.47
C ALA A 596 -17.79 -7.76 57.58
N SER A 597 -17.10 -6.60 57.63
CA SER A 597 -17.68 -5.28 57.29
C SER A 597 -16.75 -4.12 57.67
N VAL A 598 -15.81 -3.75 56.79
CA VAL A 598 -15.40 -2.35 56.62
C VAL A 598 -15.12 -2.17 55.13
N LEU A 599 -16.17 -1.82 54.39
CA LEU A 599 -16.01 -1.01 53.18
C LEU A 599 -15.45 0.34 53.64
N GLU A 600 -14.60 0.94 52.79
CA GLU A 600 -13.99 2.27 52.91
C GLU A 600 -12.66 2.38 53.67
N SER A 601 -11.56 2.22 52.93
CA SER A 601 -10.36 3.09 53.04
C SER A 601 -9.30 2.88 51.94
N THR A 602 -9.52 2.04 50.91
CA THR A 602 -8.52 1.80 49.83
C THR A 602 -8.75 2.58 48.53
N LEU A 603 -9.40 3.75 48.60
CA LEU A 603 -9.49 4.69 47.47
C LEU A 603 -8.79 5.99 47.85
N ASN A 604 -7.46 5.95 47.90
CA ASN A 604 -6.59 7.13 47.85
C ASN A 604 -5.13 6.72 47.56
N SER A 605 -4.80 6.46 46.28
CA SER A 605 -3.52 6.92 45.71
C SER A 605 -3.57 6.88 44.19
N ASN A 606 -3.82 8.04 43.55
CA ASN A 606 -3.57 8.26 42.12
C ASN A 606 -2.06 8.37 41.83
N SER A 607 -1.24 7.43 42.30
CA SER A 607 0.22 7.48 42.16
C SER A 607 0.77 6.26 41.40
N HIS A 608 1.80 6.52 40.60
CA HIS A 608 2.53 5.50 39.85
C HIS A 608 3.23 4.52 40.81
N PRO A 609 3.33 3.22 40.50
CA PRO A 609 3.88 2.19 41.40
C PRO A 609 5.38 2.33 41.70
N TRP A 610 6.10 3.16 40.96
CA TRP A 610 7.51 3.48 41.21
C TRP A 610 7.66 4.86 41.84
N PRO A 611 8.09 4.96 43.12
CA PRO A 611 8.33 6.25 43.77
C PRO A 611 9.46 7.04 43.10
N GLU A 612 10.45 6.37 42.50
CA GLU A 612 11.54 7.02 41.77
C GLU A 612 11.02 7.72 40.51
N TRP A 613 10.00 7.16 39.86
CA TRP A 613 9.33 7.79 38.72
C TRP A 613 8.53 9.03 39.14
N VAL A 614 7.78 8.93 40.24
CA VAL A 614 7.03 10.06 40.81
C VAL A 614 7.99 11.19 41.17
N ALA A 615 9.06 10.89 41.91
CA ALA A 615 10.09 11.86 42.28
C ALA A 615 10.71 12.53 41.05
N PHE A 616 11.02 11.78 40.00
CA PHE A 616 11.56 12.32 38.75
C PHE A 616 10.58 13.27 38.05
N VAL A 617 9.29 12.89 37.93
CA VAL A 617 8.27 13.71 37.28
C VAL A 617 7.95 14.98 38.09
N ASP A 618 7.82 14.87 39.40
CA ASP A 618 7.63 16.03 40.30
C ASP A 618 8.82 16.99 40.20
N ARG A 619 10.03 16.44 40.03
CA ARG A 619 11.24 17.23 39.80
C ARG A 619 11.21 17.97 38.46
N LEU A 620 10.77 17.32 37.40
CA LEU A 620 10.60 17.98 36.10
C LEU A 620 9.55 19.09 36.16
N LYS A 621 8.47 18.87 36.94
CA LYS A 621 7.44 19.87 37.20
C LYS A 621 8.01 21.08 37.94
N SER A 622 8.77 20.89 39.02
CA SER A 622 9.37 22.00 39.78
C SER A 622 10.39 22.80 38.98
N LYS A 623 11.06 22.18 38.00
CA LYS A 623 12.00 22.84 37.08
C LYS A 623 11.33 23.45 35.84
N GLY A 624 10.00 23.44 35.74
CA GLY A 624 9.26 24.08 34.66
C GLY A 624 9.26 23.32 33.33
N TYR A 625 9.62 22.03 33.30
CA TYR A 625 9.51 21.21 32.08
C TYR A 625 8.07 20.79 31.77
N ILE A 626 7.14 20.97 32.72
CA ILE A 626 5.72 20.63 32.62
C ILE A 626 4.90 21.89 32.94
N SER A 627 4.24 22.48 31.94
CA SER A 627 3.41 23.69 32.08
C SER A 627 1.92 23.34 32.18
N HIS A 628 1.23 23.84 33.21
CA HIS A 628 -0.24 23.77 33.31
C HIS A 628 -0.87 24.67 32.24
N GLY A 629 -1.77 24.11 31.43
CA GLY A 629 -2.59 24.91 30.53
C GLY A 629 -3.60 25.73 31.33
N VAL A 630 -3.35 27.04 31.45
CA VAL A 630 -4.38 28.03 31.81
C VAL A 630 -4.70 28.80 30.54
N SER A 631 -5.93 28.64 30.07
CA SER A 631 -6.55 29.49 29.06
C SER A 631 -6.81 30.87 29.66
N ALA A 632 -6.01 31.86 29.28
CA ALA A 632 -6.30 33.27 29.49
C ALA A 632 -6.80 33.85 28.16
N ALA A 633 -8.12 33.81 27.96
CA ALA A 633 -8.87 34.65 27.01
C ALA A 633 -10.37 34.37 27.18
N GLU A 634 -10.98 34.90 28.24
CA GLU A 634 -12.42 35.21 28.31
C GLU A 634 -12.66 36.09 29.56
N GLU A 635 -12.29 37.37 29.43
CA GLU A 635 -12.90 38.44 30.22
C GLU A 635 -13.68 39.31 29.22
N ASN A 636 -15.01 39.11 29.19
CA ASN A 636 -16.06 40.14 29.07
C ASN A 636 -17.34 39.53 28.48
N ALA A 637 -18.32 39.21 29.34
CA ALA A 637 -19.69 39.75 29.32
C ALA A 637 -20.70 38.85 30.06
N GLY A 638 -21.32 39.40 31.12
CA GLY A 638 -22.68 39.12 31.62
C GLY A 638 -22.89 37.78 32.36
N SER A 639 -22.92 37.77 33.69
CA SER A 639 -24.08 38.08 34.57
C SER A 639 -25.17 36.98 34.54
N ASP A 640 -25.16 36.08 35.53
CA ASP A 640 -26.13 36.11 36.66
C ASP A 640 -26.15 34.78 37.44
N ASP A 641 -26.17 34.95 38.76
CA ASP A 641 -26.81 34.15 39.82
C ASP A 641 -26.22 32.82 40.36
N ASP A 642 -25.70 32.97 41.59
CA ASP A 642 -25.96 32.22 42.82
C ASP A 642 -25.57 30.74 43.04
N GLY A 643 -24.75 30.54 44.09
CA GLY A 643 -25.00 29.47 45.06
C GLY A 643 -23.84 28.55 45.46
N ALA A 644 -23.00 29.02 46.40
CA ALA A 644 -22.41 28.29 47.53
C ALA A 644 -21.67 26.93 47.36
N GLY A 645 -20.43 26.88 47.88
CA GLY A 645 -20.00 25.77 48.75
C GLY A 645 -18.84 24.87 48.27
N ALA A 646 -17.62 25.29 48.60
CA ALA A 646 -16.44 24.48 49.00
C ALA A 646 -16.29 23.01 48.52
N GLY A 647 -15.21 22.75 47.75
CA GLY A 647 -14.58 21.42 47.65
C GLY A 647 -13.82 21.17 46.35
N GLY A 648 -12.53 21.53 46.29
CA GLY A 648 -11.71 21.44 45.07
C GLY A 648 -10.37 20.73 45.23
N SER A 649 -10.29 19.62 45.96
CA SER A 649 -9.14 18.70 45.90
C SER A 649 -9.35 17.68 44.78
N GLY A 650 -8.97 18.02 43.54
CA GLY A 650 -9.21 17.14 42.38
C GLY A 650 -8.26 17.27 41.19
N ALA A 651 -7.14 18.02 41.32
CA ALA A 651 -6.27 18.32 40.17
C ALA A 651 -4.95 17.51 40.10
N GLY A 652 -4.70 16.58 41.04
CA GLY A 652 -3.42 15.86 41.16
C GLY A 652 -3.30 14.56 40.34
N GLY A 653 -4.42 13.89 40.03
CA GLY A 653 -4.40 12.52 39.51
C GLY A 653 -4.15 12.37 38.00
N VAL A 654 -4.28 13.45 37.22
CA VAL A 654 -4.27 13.38 35.75
C VAL A 654 -2.85 13.54 35.16
N LEU A 655 -1.87 14.01 35.95
CA LEU A 655 -0.54 14.32 35.41
C LEU A 655 0.28 13.08 35.07
N TYR A 656 0.10 11.99 35.82
CA TYR A 656 0.90 10.77 35.66
C TYR A 656 0.41 9.84 34.54
N THR A 657 -0.71 10.17 33.90
CA THR A 657 -1.37 9.37 32.86
C THR A 657 -1.39 10.05 31.48
N ASP A 658 -1.08 11.35 31.37
CA ASP A 658 -0.96 12.04 30.07
C ASP A 658 0.41 11.75 29.41
N MET A 659 0.39 10.69 28.59
CA MET A 659 1.54 10.13 27.90
C MET A 659 2.26 11.09 26.95
N ASN A 660 1.59 12.11 26.41
CA ASN A 660 2.21 13.02 25.45
C ASN A 660 2.95 14.15 26.17
N ILE A 661 2.36 14.69 27.24
CA ILE A 661 2.97 15.76 28.04
C ILE A 661 4.23 15.25 28.76
N LEU A 662 4.14 14.08 29.43
CA LEU A 662 5.27 13.51 30.17
C LEU A 662 6.45 13.14 29.27
N LYS A 663 6.17 12.54 28.11
CA LYS A 663 7.20 12.14 27.16
C LYS A 663 7.96 13.34 26.61
N ASP A 664 7.26 14.41 26.24
CA ASP A 664 7.91 15.60 25.71
C ASP A 664 8.75 16.31 26.78
N ALA A 665 8.25 16.40 28.01
CA ALA A 665 8.99 16.95 29.15
C ALA A 665 10.27 16.15 29.45
N CYS A 666 10.17 14.82 29.58
CA CYS A 666 11.31 13.94 29.84
C CYS A 666 12.38 14.02 28.74
N LEU A 667 11.95 14.05 27.47
CA LEU A 667 12.88 14.17 26.34
C LEU A 667 13.45 15.58 26.17
N HIS A 668 12.74 16.62 26.63
CA HIS A 668 13.27 17.99 26.67
C HIS A 668 14.39 18.08 27.71
N PHE A 669 14.14 17.62 28.93
CA PHE A 669 15.15 17.48 29.98
C PHE A 669 16.38 16.71 29.49
N ALA A 670 16.19 15.56 28.86
CA ALA A 670 17.29 14.72 28.39
C ALA A 670 18.12 15.33 27.24
N ARG A 671 17.57 16.31 26.52
CA ARG A 671 18.32 17.08 25.51
C ARG A 671 19.07 18.24 26.15
N HIS A 672 18.46 18.89 27.13
CA HIS A 672 19.06 20.00 27.88
C HIS A 672 20.22 19.50 28.77
N ARG A 673 20.08 18.33 29.38
CA ARG A 673 21.10 17.67 30.20
C ARG A 673 21.81 16.53 29.46
N TYR A 674 22.47 16.88 28.36
CA TYR A 674 23.21 15.94 27.52
C TYR A 674 24.47 15.38 28.19
N ASP A 675 24.93 16.03 29.26
CA ASP A 675 26.10 15.71 30.08
C ASP A 675 25.89 14.48 30.99
N ILE A 676 24.67 14.29 31.49
CA ILE A 676 24.38 13.31 32.56
C ILE A 676 24.73 11.86 32.18
N ILE A 677 24.64 11.47 30.90
CA ILE A 677 24.95 10.09 30.47
C ILE A 677 26.37 9.62 30.84
N LYS A 678 27.32 10.56 31.04
CA LYS A 678 28.68 10.24 31.48
C LYS A 678 28.81 10.02 33.00
N LEU A 679 27.84 10.51 33.77
CA LEU A 679 27.83 10.51 35.24
C LEU A 679 26.98 9.38 35.83
N LEU A 680 26.17 8.70 35.02
CA LEU A 680 25.30 7.61 35.45
C LEU A 680 26.03 6.26 35.56
N GLY A 681 25.51 5.37 36.41
CA GLY A 681 26.03 4.03 36.64
C GLY A 681 26.13 3.19 35.36
N ARG A 682 27.36 2.81 34.98
CA ARG A 682 27.60 1.96 33.79
C ARG A 682 27.03 0.56 33.92
N GLU A 683 27.08 -0.03 35.12
CA GLU A 683 26.55 -1.38 35.38
C GLU A 683 25.03 -1.44 35.20
N GLU A 684 24.31 -0.42 35.70
CA GLU A 684 22.86 -0.31 35.55
C GLU A 684 22.47 -0.10 34.08
N MET A 685 23.22 0.72 33.35
CA MET A 685 23.01 0.87 31.91
C MET A 685 23.29 -0.42 31.14
N GLN A 686 24.29 -1.22 31.53
CA GLN A 686 24.56 -2.53 30.93
C GLN A 686 23.44 -3.52 31.20
N SER A 687 22.91 -3.57 32.42
CA SER A 687 21.74 -4.40 32.77
C SER A 687 20.52 -4.04 31.91
N LEU A 688 20.27 -2.74 31.70
CA LEU A 688 19.14 -2.23 30.93
C LEU A 688 19.14 -2.67 29.45
N VAL A 689 20.32 -2.81 28.81
CA VAL A 689 20.43 -3.13 27.37
C VAL A 689 21.09 -4.47 27.06
N GLY A 690 21.64 -5.16 28.06
CA GLY A 690 22.46 -6.36 27.90
C GLY A 690 21.68 -7.65 27.62
N LYS A 691 20.36 -7.66 27.86
CA LYS A 691 19.48 -8.84 27.67
C LYS A 691 18.71 -8.84 26.34
N GLY A 692 19.05 -7.94 25.43
CA GLY A 692 18.38 -7.82 24.13
C GLY A 692 17.53 -6.55 24.01
N CYS A 693 16.66 -6.49 23.01
CA CYS A 693 15.87 -5.30 22.73
C CYS A 693 14.69 -5.16 23.71
N PRO A 694 14.44 -3.95 24.25
CA PRO A 694 13.36 -3.72 25.21
C PRO A 694 11.97 -3.90 24.58
N ASN A 695 11.83 -3.57 23.29
CA ASN A 695 10.65 -3.81 22.46
C ASN A 695 11.02 -3.72 20.97
N LEU A 696 10.03 -3.89 20.09
CA LEU A 696 10.18 -3.79 18.64
C LEU A 696 10.08 -2.35 18.09
N LEU A 697 9.94 -1.33 18.94
CA LEU A 697 9.80 0.05 18.47
C LEU A 697 11.13 0.56 17.91
N ARG A 698 11.09 1.06 16.67
CA ARG A 698 12.25 1.59 15.93
C ARG A 698 13.16 2.50 16.78
N LYS A 699 12.56 3.46 17.51
CA LYS A 699 13.32 4.42 18.32
C LYS A 699 13.96 3.76 19.55
N GLY A 700 13.28 2.81 20.19
CA GLY A 700 13.80 2.06 21.34
C GLY A 700 14.95 1.14 20.95
N VAL A 701 14.81 0.38 19.86
CA VAL A 701 15.87 -0.48 19.31
C VAL A 701 17.11 0.32 18.96
N ASN A 702 16.96 1.48 18.30
CA ASN A 702 18.09 2.32 17.95
C ASN A 702 18.75 2.96 19.19
N SER A 703 17.97 3.36 20.20
CA SER A 703 18.51 3.85 21.48
C SER A 703 19.35 2.77 22.18
N ALA A 704 18.84 1.54 22.25
CA ALA A 704 19.54 0.41 22.88
C ALA A 704 20.85 0.07 22.16
N LYS A 705 20.84 0.03 20.81
CA LYS A 705 22.05 -0.19 20.00
C LYS A 705 23.12 0.87 20.23
N ARG A 706 22.74 2.16 20.28
CA ARG A 706 23.66 3.25 20.61
C ARG A 706 24.22 3.10 22.01
N LEU A 707 23.39 2.76 22.99
CA LEU A 707 23.83 2.60 24.37
C LEU A 707 24.78 1.41 24.54
N ARG A 708 24.54 0.29 23.84
CA ARG A 708 25.48 -0.84 23.80
C ARG A 708 26.82 -0.47 23.19
N ALA A 709 26.81 0.28 22.07
CA ALA A 709 28.04 0.79 21.46
C ALA A 709 28.81 1.69 22.44
N TYR A 710 28.12 2.56 23.19
CA TYR A 710 28.73 3.41 24.23
C TYR A 710 29.32 2.63 25.42
N LEU A 711 28.69 1.50 25.79
CA LEU A 711 29.12 0.63 26.89
C LEU A 711 30.15 -0.42 26.47
N GLY A 712 30.47 -0.53 25.18
CA GLY A 712 31.37 -1.56 24.64
C GLY A 712 30.78 -2.97 24.65
N LEU A 713 29.45 -3.11 24.63
CA LEU A 713 28.79 -4.42 24.56
C LEU A 713 28.74 -4.92 23.11
N ASP A 714 29.10 -6.19 22.90
CA ASP A 714 29.01 -6.81 21.58
C ASP A 714 27.55 -6.98 21.16
N GLU A 715 27.15 -6.24 20.13
CA GLU A 715 25.77 -6.27 19.61
C GLU A 715 25.42 -7.67 19.09
N GLY A 716 26.38 -8.43 18.55
CA GLY A 716 26.18 -9.80 18.09
C GLY A 716 25.77 -10.73 19.23
N GLN A 717 26.49 -10.69 20.36
CA GLN A 717 26.21 -11.46 21.57
C GLN A 717 24.87 -11.07 22.18
N VAL A 718 24.61 -9.78 22.37
CA VAL A 718 23.35 -9.30 22.96
C VAL A 718 22.16 -9.60 22.05
N CYS A 719 22.32 -9.42 20.74
CA CYS A 719 21.29 -9.78 19.77
C CYS A 719 21.09 -11.30 19.72
N SER A 720 22.14 -12.10 19.96
CA SER A 720 22.03 -13.56 19.97
C SER A 720 21.22 -14.12 21.13
N ALA A 721 21.31 -13.48 22.31
CA ALA A 721 20.52 -13.80 23.49
C ALA A 721 19.15 -13.08 23.53
N CYS A 722 18.86 -12.23 22.54
CA CYS A 722 17.63 -11.44 22.50
C CYS A 722 16.41 -12.32 22.17
N VAL A 723 15.42 -12.31 23.08
CA VAL A 723 14.14 -13.01 22.88
C VAL A 723 13.37 -12.51 21.64
N LEU A 724 13.63 -11.26 21.21
CA LEU A 724 12.99 -10.62 20.06
C LEU A 724 13.75 -10.78 18.73
N ARG A 725 14.87 -11.53 18.69
CA ARG A 725 15.77 -11.63 17.50
C ARG A 725 15.06 -12.08 16.22
N GLY A 726 14.05 -12.94 16.32
CA GLY A 726 13.27 -13.43 15.17
C GLY A 726 12.23 -12.43 14.64
N SER A 727 11.91 -11.39 15.41
CA SER A 727 10.90 -10.39 15.08
C SER A 727 11.49 -8.99 14.92
N CYS A 728 12.83 -8.87 14.95
CA CYS A 728 13.54 -7.61 14.87
C CYS A 728 14.23 -7.48 13.51
N ASP A 729 13.60 -6.74 12.59
CA ASP A 729 14.12 -6.44 11.24
C ASP A 729 15.47 -5.69 11.24
N ARG A 730 15.94 -5.28 12.41
CA ARG A 730 17.16 -4.50 12.64
C ARG A 730 18.26 -5.29 13.36
N ALA A 731 18.09 -6.61 13.52
CA ALA A 731 19.12 -7.47 14.12
C ALA A 731 20.49 -7.30 13.43
N ASN A 732 20.50 -7.05 12.11
CA ASN A 732 21.72 -6.98 11.28
C ASN A 732 22.14 -5.57 10.85
N LEU A 733 21.54 -4.52 11.41
CA LEU A 733 21.83 -3.12 11.04
C LEU A 733 22.92 -2.54 11.96
N THR A 734 24.10 -2.27 11.39
CA THR A 734 25.20 -1.50 12.00
C THR A 734 24.93 0.00 11.85
N LEU A 735 25.08 0.77 12.93
CA LEU A 735 24.90 2.21 12.90
C LEU A 735 26.10 2.88 12.22
N ASN A 736 25.86 3.89 11.38
CA ASN A 736 26.92 4.71 10.78
C ASN A 736 27.66 5.52 11.86
N GLU A 737 28.95 5.79 11.66
CA GLU A 737 29.81 6.52 12.64
C GLU A 737 29.24 7.89 13.05
N SER A 738 28.56 8.60 12.14
CA SER A 738 27.92 9.89 12.43
C SER A 738 26.60 9.80 13.22
N GLU A 739 25.98 8.61 13.30
CA GLU A 739 24.71 8.37 14.03
C GLU A 739 24.91 7.53 15.31
N GLY A 740 26.15 7.17 15.64
CA GLY A 740 26.51 6.15 16.63
C GLY A 740 26.62 6.61 18.09
N ALA A 741 26.72 7.92 18.38
CA ALA A 741 26.94 8.40 19.74
C ALA A 741 25.68 8.28 20.62
N ALA A 742 25.79 7.60 21.77
CA ALA A 742 24.73 7.55 22.78
C ALA A 742 24.53 8.92 23.44
N ARG A 743 23.28 9.28 23.70
CA ARG A 743 22.90 10.55 24.36
C ARG A 743 22.03 10.27 25.57
N THR A 744 21.95 11.21 26.53
CA THR A 744 21.00 11.14 27.65
C THR A 744 19.56 10.90 27.16
N ALA A 745 19.17 11.50 26.03
CA ALA A 745 17.87 11.25 25.40
C ALA A 745 17.65 9.82 24.89
N ASP A 746 18.70 9.06 24.63
CA ASP A 746 18.58 7.65 24.26
C ASP A 746 18.29 6.77 25.49
N LEU A 747 18.94 7.06 26.63
CA LEU A 747 18.68 6.41 27.91
C LEU A 747 17.28 6.73 28.46
N VAL A 748 16.90 8.00 28.52
CA VAL A 748 15.59 8.43 29.03
C VAL A 748 14.44 7.85 28.19
N ARG A 749 14.64 7.62 26.88
CA ARG A 749 13.67 6.87 26.07
C ARG A 749 13.49 5.43 26.53
N LEU A 750 14.55 4.75 26.96
CA LEU A 750 14.46 3.39 27.45
C LEU A 750 13.74 3.36 28.81
N LEU A 751 14.08 4.27 29.72
CA LEU A 751 13.44 4.37 31.03
C LEU A 751 11.93 4.67 30.91
N LEU A 752 11.54 5.56 29.99
CA LEU A 752 10.13 5.81 29.63
C LEU A 752 9.39 4.54 29.19
N LEU A 753 10.05 3.65 28.43
CA LEU A 753 9.43 2.42 27.95
C LEU A 753 9.18 1.42 29.09
N TYR A 754 10.05 1.38 30.09
CA TYR A 754 9.91 0.49 31.24
C TYR A 754 8.94 1.03 32.29
N ALA A 755 9.01 2.33 32.59
CA ALA A 755 8.12 2.96 33.56
C ALA A 755 6.65 2.94 33.10
N LEU A 756 6.41 3.17 31.81
CA LEU A 756 5.05 3.26 31.25
C LEU A 756 4.54 1.93 30.67
N ASP A 757 5.16 0.81 31.03
CA ASP A 757 4.71 -0.51 30.57
C ASP A 757 3.37 -0.88 31.25
N PRO A 758 2.35 -1.32 30.50
CA PRO A 758 1.07 -1.74 31.07
C PRO A 758 1.17 -2.80 32.17
N LEU A 759 2.21 -3.66 32.13
CA LEU A 759 2.44 -4.67 33.17
C LEU A 759 2.96 -4.09 34.49
N VAL A 760 3.65 -2.94 34.42
CA VAL A 760 4.08 -2.19 35.61
C VAL A 760 2.87 -1.47 36.21
N ILE A 761 2.02 -0.87 35.38
CA ILE A 761 0.84 -0.10 35.80
C ILE A 761 -0.27 -1.02 36.34
N ASN A 762 -0.50 -2.20 35.72
CA ASN A 762 -1.63 -3.08 36.03
C ASN A 762 -1.28 -4.29 36.90
N GLY A 763 -0.04 -4.41 37.40
CA GLY A 763 0.35 -5.43 38.40
C GLY A 763 0.34 -6.89 37.93
N GLY A 764 0.83 -7.18 36.71
CA GLY A 764 0.90 -8.56 36.18
C GLY A 764 2.06 -9.42 36.74
N THR A 765 1.99 -10.74 36.57
CA THR A 765 3.06 -11.68 36.97
C THR A 765 4.35 -11.44 36.18
N LYS A 766 5.47 -11.21 36.88
CA LYS A 766 6.77 -10.82 36.28
C LYS A 766 7.77 -11.99 36.30
N TYR A 767 8.42 -12.25 35.17
CA TYR A 767 9.57 -13.18 35.08
C TYR A 767 10.79 -12.61 35.82
N GLU A 768 11.63 -13.46 36.43
CA GLU A 768 12.78 -13.04 37.25
C GLU A 768 13.76 -12.13 36.48
N ASP A 769 14.10 -12.45 35.24
CA ASP A 769 14.99 -11.61 34.40
C ASP A 769 14.46 -10.19 34.18
N ARG A 770 13.14 -10.01 34.23
CA ARG A 770 12.51 -8.69 34.06
C ARG A 770 12.55 -7.86 35.34
N LYS A 771 12.51 -8.51 36.51
CA LYS A 771 12.65 -7.83 37.80
C LYS A 771 14.01 -7.15 37.92
N LEU A 772 15.08 -7.81 37.49
CA LEU A 772 16.44 -7.26 37.46
C LEU A 772 16.53 -5.98 36.60
N VAL A 773 15.97 -5.99 35.40
CA VAL A 773 15.96 -4.83 34.50
C VAL A 773 15.15 -3.67 35.07
N GLU A 774 14.03 -3.96 35.73
CA GLU A 774 13.21 -2.94 36.39
C GLU A 774 13.91 -2.31 37.60
N VAL A 775 14.67 -3.09 38.39
CA VAL A 775 15.52 -2.56 39.47
C VAL A 775 16.56 -1.59 38.92
N SER A 776 17.27 -1.99 37.86
CA SER A 776 18.25 -1.11 37.19
C SER A 776 17.62 0.15 36.62
N ALA A 777 16.42 0.05 36.02
CA ALA A 777 15.69 1.22 35.53
C ALA A 777 15.30 2.19 36.66
N ARG A 778 14.91 1.68 37.82
CA ARG A 778 14.57 2.49 39.00
C ARG A 778 15.80 3.18 39.60
N ASN A 779 16.92 2.48 39.71
CA ASN A 779 18.19 3.05 40.16
C ASN A 779 18.64 4.20 39.23
N LEU A 780 18.55 4.00 37.91
CA LEU A 780 18.87 5.05 36.94
C LEU A 780 17.92 6.27 37.02
N LEU A 781 16.63 6.07 37.31
CA LEU A 781 15.68 7.17 37.54
C LEU A 781 16.03 7.96 38.81
N TRP A 782 16.46 7.28 39.86
CA TRP A 782 16.93 7.92 41.08
C TRP A 782 18.20 8.76 40.83
N GLU A 783 19.20 8.20 40.16
CA GLU A 783 20.42 8.92 39.79
C GLU A 783 20.12 10.12 38.88
N LEU A 784 19.23 9.97 37.89
CA LEU A 784 18.78 11.08 37.02
C LEU A 784 18.12 12.20 37.82
N THR A 785 17.35 11.85 38.85
CA THR A 785 16.69 12.82 39.73
C THR A 785 17.72 13.57 40.57
N ALA A 786 18.69 12.87 41.15
CA ALA A 786 19.77 13.48 41.92
C ALA A 786 20.65 14.39 41.06
N LEU A 787 21.06 13.93 39.87
CA LEU A 787 21.92 14.69 38.96
C LEU A 787 21.22 15.86 38.29
N SER A 788 19.88 15.96 38.37
CA SER A 788 19.11 17.09 37.85
C SER A 788 19.51 18.45 38.48
N GLU A 789 20.18 18.44 39.64
CA GLU A 789 20.67 19.62 40.37
C GLU A 789 22.06 20.12 39.95
N THR A 790 22.84 19.27 39.30
CA THR A 790 24.23 19.60 38.97
C THR A 790 24.32 20.56 37.78
N ILE A 791 25.22 21.54 37.86
CA ILE A 791 25.51 22.48 36.77
C ILE A 791 26.33 21.73 35.71
N PRO A 792 26.03 21.84 34.40
CA PRO A 792 26.86 21.25 33.35
C PRO A 792 28.30 21.77 33.46
N PRO A 793 29.33 20.91 33.41
CA PRO A 793 30.72 21.35 33.45
C PRO A 793 31.04 22.25 32.24
N PRO A 794 31.79 23.36 32.41
CA PRO A 794 32.01 24.37 31.37
C PRO A 794 32.81 23.88 30.15
N ASP A 795 33.46 22.71 30.22
CA ASP A 795 34.38 22.19 29.21
C ASP A 795 33.77 21.17 28.22
N VAL A 796 32.44 20.99 28.18
CA VAL A 796 31.79 20.07 27.21
C VAL A 796 31.05 20.88 26.13
N PRO A 797 31.40 20.74 24.83
CA PRO A 797 30.70 21.43 23.76
C PRO A 797 29.23 20.99 23.66
N GLU A 798 28.30 21.93 23.62
CA GLU A 798 26.88 21.65 23.35
C GLU A 798 26.72 21.00 21.96
N PRO A 799 25.89 19.94 21.82
CA PRO A 799 25.58 19.39 20.52
C PRO A 799 24.76 20.41 19.70
N PRO A 800 25.01 20.56 18.38
CA PRO A 800 24.37 21.58 17.55
C PRO A 800 22.84 21.44 17.59
N VAL A 801 22.17 22.51 18.03
CA VAL A 801 20.71 22.58 18.14
C VAL A 801 20.07 22.52 16.75
N LYS A 802 19.54 21.35 16.35
CA LYS A 802 18.60 21.27 15.22
C LYS A 802 17.27 21.86 15.67
N VAL A 803 17.04 23.13 15.35
CA VAL A 803 15.76 23.83 15.55
C VAL A 803 14.65 23.01 14.89
N THR A 804 13.85 22.34 15.71
CA THR A 804 12.65 21.61 15.27
C THR A 804 11.46 22.48 15.65
N LEU A 805 10.93 23.25 14.69
CA LEU A 805 9.75 24.09 14.90
C LEU A 805 8.55 23.19 15.26
N LYS A 806 8.00 23.39 16.47
CA LYS A 806 6.72 22.80 16.91
C LYS A 806 5.60 23.37 16.04
N LYS A 807 4.81 22.49 15.41
CA LYS A 807 3.54 22.80 14.74
C LYS A 807 2.56 23.40 15.76
N LYS A 808 2.13 24.64 15.55
CA LYS A 808 0.82 25.15 15.98
C LYS A 808 -0.15 25.12 14.79
N SER A 809 -1.43 25.06 15.14
CA SER A 809 -2.60 24.78 14.32
C SER A 809 -2.74 25.60 13.01
N VAL A 810 -3.06 24.87 11.95
CA VAL A 810 -3.83 25.18 10.73
C VAL A 810 -3.77 26.60 10.15
N SER A 811 -3.04 26.73 9.03
CA SER A 811 -3.56 27.33 7.79
C SER A 811 -2.76 26.79 6.58
N PHE A 812 -3.47 26.54 5.48
CA PHE A 812 -2.98 25.90 4.25
C PHE A 812 -1.90 26.72 3.53
N VAL A 813 -0.62 26.30 3.53
CA VAL A 813 0.36 26.59 2.45
C VAL A 813 1.41 25.46 2.33
N ARG A 814 1.77 25.15 1.08
CA ARG A 814 2.58 24.04 0.54
C ARG A 814 3.86 23.64 1.32
N ASP A 815 4.01 22.34 1.56
CA ASP A 815 5.25 21.69 2.02
C ASP A 815 6.40 21.78 0.98
N GLY A 816 7.50 22.42 1.39
CA GLY A 816 8.81 21.77 1.57
C GLY A 816 9.57 21.27 0.33
N VAL A 817 10.43 22.13 -0.21
CA VAL A 817 11.58 21.75 -1.06
C VAL A 817 12.66 21.08 -0.21
N SER A 818 13.26 20.03 -0.78
CA SER A 818 14.43 19.28 -0.32
C SER A 818 15.53 20.17 0.29
N SER A 819 15.96 19.81 1.51
CA SER A 819 17.12 20.38 2.19
C SER A 819 18.43 19.79 1.64
N ASP A 820 18.78 20.16 0.41
CA ASP A 820 20.13 19.98 -0.17
C ASP A 820 20.42 21.12 -1.17
N VAL A 821 20.21 22.37 -0.74
CA VAL A 821 20.69 23.54 -1.46
C VAL A 821 21.56 24.36 -0.50
N GLU A 822 22.87 24.34 -0.72
CA GLU A 822 23.79 25.28 -0.08
C GLU A 822 23.38 26.71 -0.47
N MET A 823 23.02 27.53 0.52
CA MET A 823 22.84 28.97 0.32
C MET A 823 24.17 29.57 -0.11
N LYS A 824 24.16 30.35 -1.21
CA LYS A 824 25.34 31.12 -1.60
C LYS A 824 25.60 32.23 -0.58
N ARG A 825 26.86 32.48 -0.24
CA ARG A 825 27.25 33.55 0.71
C ARG A 825 26.64 34.89 0.25
N GLY A 826 25.90 35.54 1.16
CA GLY A 826 25.24 36.83 0.95
C GLY A 826 23.73 36.76 0.73
N ASP A 827 23.17 35.61 0.30
CA ASP A 827 21.71 35.45 0.26
C ASP A 827 21.17 35.45 1.70
N TRP A 828 20.11 36.21 1.95
CA TRP A 828 19.58 36.39 3.31
C TRP A 828 18.09 36.05 3.35
N VAL A 829 17.66 35.48 4.47
CA VAL A 829 16.26 35.16 4.70
C VAL A 829 15.64 36.31 5.50
N CYS A 830 14.50 36.82 5.05
CA CYS A 830 13.82 37.88 5.76
C CYS A 830 13.40 37.42 7.15
N SER A 831 13.85 38.13 8.18
CA SER A 831 13.54 37.83 9.59
C SER A 831 12.04 37.93 9.89
N LYS A 832 11.27 38.66 9.08
CA LYS A 832 9.84 38.90 9.28
C LYS A 832 8.93 37.86 8.63
N CYS A 833 9.16 37.52 7.36
CA CYS A 833 8.29 36.60 6.61
C CYS A 833 8.99 35.30 6.17
N ASN A 834 10.26 35.11 6.55
CA ASN A 834 11.07 33.94 6.17
C ASN A 834 11.27 33.75 4.66
N PHE A 835 10.99 34.79 3.86
CA PHE A 835 11.23 34.77 2.42
C PHE A 835 12.73 34.88 2.12
N MET A 836 13.27 33.96 1.31
CA MET A 836 14.68 33.99 0.92
C MET A 836 14.90 35.05 -0.16
N ASN A 837 15.76 36.02 0.16
CA ASN A 837 16.17 37.10 -0.71
C ASN A 837 17.59 36.84 -1.21
N PHE A 838 17.80 37.05 -2.50
CA PHE A 838 19.15 37.01 -3.05
C PHE A 838 19.98 38.17 -2.48
N SER A 839 21.29 37.96 -2.34
CA SER A 839 22.30 38.90 -1.85
C SER A 839 22.19 40.35 -2.37
N ARG A 840 21.71 40.51 -3.61
CA ARG A 840 21.49 41.81 -4.25
C ARG A 840 20.26 42.58 -3.77
N ASN A 841 19.33 41.93 -3.09
CA ASN A 841 18.07 42.54 -2.67
C ASN A 841 18.27 43.15 -1.28
N VAL A 842 18.26 44.48 -1.18
CA VAL A 842 18.41 45.18 0.11
C VAL A 842 17.11 45.24 0.91
N ARG A 843 15.97 44.94 0.26
CA ARG A 843 14.65 44.78 0.87
C ARG A 843 14.05 43.44 0.53
N CYS A 844 13.25 42.92 1.46
CA CYS A 844 12.53 41.69 1.26
C CYS A 844 11.51 41.85 0.14
N ARG A 845 11.57 40.95 -0.85
CA ARG A 845 10.68 41.03 -2.01
C ARG A 845 9.22 40.67 -1.73
N ASP A 846 8.97 40.06 -0.59
CA ASP A 846 7.65 39.54 -0.22
C ASP A 846 6.95 40.49 0.76
N CYS A 847 7.64 40.94 1.82
CA CYS A 847 7.05 41.82 2.84
C CYS A 847 7.62 43.25 2.87
N GLY A 848 8.62 43.58 2.05
CA GLY A 848 9.20 44.93 1.95
C GLY A 848 10.19 45.32 3.04
N GLU A 849 10.39 44.49 4.07
CA GLU A 849 11.28 44.76 5.21
C GLU A 849 12.74 44.93 4.76
N ASP A 850 13.46 45.91 5.31
CA ASP A 850 14.88 46.12 5.02
C ASP A 850 15.72 44.92 5.50
N GLY A 851 16.68 44.50 4.68
CA GLY A 851 17.57 43.39 4.95
C GLY A 851 18.70 43.74 5.92
N PRO A 852 19.36 42.74 6.50
CA PRO A 852 20.45 42.96 7.44
C PRO A 852 21.63 43.66 6.75
N THR A 853 21.80 44.93 7.11
CA THR A 853 22.90 45.88 6.84
C THR A 853 23.03 46.51 5.45
N ALA A 854 22.60 47.78 5.38
CA ALA A 854 23.31 48.81 4.63
C ALA A 854 24.71 49.03 5.26
N THR A 855 25.78 48.45 4.68
CA THR A 855 27.18 48.91 4.88
C THR A 855 28.15 48.21 3.91
N SER A 856 28.81 49.02 3.06
CA SER A 856 30.00 48.80 2.21
C SER A 856 30.03 47.67 1.14
N PRO A 857 30.36 47.99 -0.15
CA PRO A 857 30.41 47.04 -1.27
C PRO A 857 31.62 46.07 -1.25
N SER A 858 32.33 45.95 -0.12
CA SER A 858 33.56 45.17 0.02
C SER A 858 33.36 43.69 0.42
N ASN A 859 32.13 43.26 0.71
CA ASN A 859 31.84 41.89 1.21
C ASN A 859 31.14 40.97 0.19
N VAL A 860 31.07 41.36 -1.09
CA VAL A 860 30.56 40.47 -2.15
C VAL A 860 31.75 39.78 -2.81
N GLU A 861 31.96 38.48 -2.52
CA GLU A 861 32.96 37.66 -3.21
C GLU A 861 32.54 37.49 -4.68
N MET A 862 33.22 38.21 -5.57
CA MET A 862 32.97 38.20 -7.00
C MET A 862 33.78 37.09 -7.67
N LYS A 863 33.16 36.35 -8.61
CA LYS A 863 33.90 35.43 -9.47
C LYS A 863 34.88 36.21 -10.32
N LYS A 864 36.08 35.65 -10.54
CA LYS A 864 37.14 36.28 -11.32
C LYS A 864 36.61 36.74 -12.69
N GLY A 865 36.60 38.06 -12.90
CA GLY A 865 36.13 38.72 -14.12
C GLY A 865 34.73 39.34 -14.06
N ASP A 866 33.86 38.96 -13.12
CA ASP A 866 32.61 39.69 -12.89
C ASP A 866 32.95 41.10 -12.38
N TRP A 867 32.13 42.12 -12.68
CA TRP A 867 32.40 43.52 -12.32
C TRP A 867 31.12 44.26 -11.95
N ILE A 868 31.20 45.17 -10.98
CA ILE A 868 30.07 46.02 -10.58
C ILE A 868 30.14 47.32 -11.40
N CYS A 869 29.02 47.72 -11.98
CA CYS A 869 28.96 48.97 -12.72
C CYS A 869 29.11 50.16 -11.77
N THR A 870 30.10 51.00 -12.01
CA THR A 870 30.41 52.19 -11.19
C THR A 870 29.31 53.25 -11.22
N GLN A 871 28.42 53.22 -12.22
CA GLN A 871 27.34 54.21 -12.37
C GLN A 871 26.03 53.82 -11.66
N CYS A 872 25.64 52.54 -11.73
CA CYS A 872 24.35 52.08 -11.19
C CYS A 872 24.47 50.97 -10.14
N ASN A 873 25.71 50.64 -9.74
CA ASN A 873 26.05 49.57 -8.80
C ASN A 873 25.51 48.18 -9.19
N PHE A 874 25.16 47.98 -10.47
CA PHE A 874 24.64 46.72 -10.97
C PHE A 874 25.79 45.75 -11.29
N MET A 875 25.73 44.54 -10.74
CA MET A 875 26.70 43.47 -11.00
C MET A 875 26.55 42.91 -12.43
N ASN A 876 27.65 42.92 -13.19
CA ASN A 876 27.74 42.40 -14.54
C ASN A 876 28.67 41.18 -14.56
N PHE A 877 28.25 40.15 -15.30
CA PHE A 877 29.08 38.97 -15.51
C PHE A 877 30.29 39.26 -16.39
N ALA A 878 31.38 38.52 -16.22
CA ALA A 878 32.68 38.70 -16.89
C ALA A 878 32.65 38.78 -18.42
N ARG A 879 31.62 38.20 -19.03
CA ARG A 879 31.41 38.22 -20.49
C ARG A 879 30.85 39.54 -21.01
N ASN A 880 30.28 40.38 -20.14
CA ASN A 880 29.61 41.61 -20.51
C ASN A 880 30.60 42.77 -20.39
N VAL A 881 30.96 43.38 -21.51
CA VAL A 881 31.82 44.60 -21.55
C VAL A 881 31.04 45.90 -21.41
N ARG A 882 29.70 45.82 -21.33
CA ARG A 882 28.80 46.94 -21.05
C ARG A 882 27.81 46.55 -19.98
N CYS A 883 27.45 47.51 -19.13
CA CYS A 883 26.49 47.28 -18.06
C CYS A 883 25.14 46.87 -18.66
N LEU A 884 24.56 45.75 -18.20
CA LEU A 884 23.26 45.32 -18.72
C LEU A 884 22.13 46.30 -18.37
N GLN A 885 22.26 47.01 -17.25
CA GLN A 885 21.25 47.94 -16.74
C GLN A 885 21.39 49.34 -17.34
N CYS A 886 22.52 50.03 -17.15
CA CYS A 886 22.70 51.42 -17.61
C CYS A 886 23.50 51.58 -18.92
N LYS A 887 23.94 50.47 -19.53
CA LYS A 887 24.72 50.42 -20.79
C LYS A 887 26.10 51.08 -20.77
N THR A 888 26.55 51.65 -19.66
CA THR A 888 27.91 52.20 -19.49
C THR A 888 28.98 51.13 -19.75
N GLU A 889 30.09 51.51 -20.38
CA GLU A 889 31.19 50.59 -20.66
C GLU A 889 31.88 50.11 -19.37
N GLY A 890 32.24 48.84 -19.36
CA GLY A 890 32.90 48.15 -18.26
C GLY A 890 34.38 47.88 -18.53
N PRO A 891 35.08 47.26 -17.58
CA PRO A 891 36.48 46.89 -17.71
C PRO A 891 36.72 45.90 -18.87
N ALA A 892 37.96 45.89 -19.38
CA ALA A 892 38.38 45.04 -20.48
C ALA A 892 38.24 43.53 -20.15
N ARG A 893 37.91 42.73 -21.16
CA ARG A 893 37.57 41.31 -21.02
C ARG A 893 38.76 40.48 -20.55
N VAL A 894 38.58 39.69 -19.48
CA VAL A 894 39.62 38.78 -18.95
C VAL A 894 39.90 37.65 -19.96
N PRO A 895 41.18 37.27 -20.20
CA PRO A 895 41.55 36.19 -21.12
C PRO A 895 40.92 34.84 -20.72
N ALA A 896 40.51 34.05 -21.72
CA ALA A 896 39.73 32.81 -21.54
C ALA A 896 40.41 31.72 -20.70
N VAL A 897 41.72 31.83 -20.45
CA VAL A 897 42.52 30.85 -19.68
C VAL A 897 42.24 30.93 -18.18
N GLU A 898 41.69 32.04 -17.67
CA GLU A 898 41.43 32.25 -16.24
C GLU A 898 39.98 31.96 -15.80
N ILE A 899 39.14 31.42 -16.69
CA ILE A 899 37.73 31.12 -16.40
C ILE A 899 37.59 29.65 -15.96
N GLU A 900 37.24 29.40 -14.69
CA GLU A 900 36.95 28.05 -14.19
C GLU A 900 35.81 27.39 -14.98
N MET A 901 36.12 26.28 -15.66
CA MET A 901 35.16 25.52 -16.47
C MET A 901 34.37 24.51 -15.62
N LYS A 902 33.09 24.33 -15.93
CA LYS A 902 32.29 23.22 -15.35
C LYS A 902 32.85 21.88 -15.82
N LYS A 903 32.87 20.90 -14.90
CA LYS A 903 33.38 19.55 -15.15
C LYS A 903 32.68 18.90 -16.36
N GLY A 904 33.43 18.67 -17.43
CA GLY A 904 32.96 18.07 -18.68
C GLY A 904 32.87 19.02 -19.87
N ASP A 905 32.83 20.33 -19.66
CA ASP A 905 32.91 21.32 -20.74
C ASP A 905 34.34 21.33 -21.35
N TRP A 906 34.47 21.63 -22.64
CA TRP A 906 35.74 21.53 -23.36
C TRP A 906 35.91 22.64 -24.39
N ASN A 907 37.13 23.14 -24.56
CA ASN A 907 37.45 24.14 -25.58
C ASN A 907 37.85 23.45 -26.90
N CYS A 908 37.34 23.92 -28.05
CA CYS A 908 37.80 23.44 -29.37
C CYS A 908 39.29 23.74 -29.50
N SER A 909 40.11 22.69 -29.69
CA SER A 909 41.56 22.81 -29.86
C SER A 909 41.95 23.67 -31.06
N SER A 910 41.08 23.78 -32.06
CA SER A 910 41.33 24.57 -33.28
C SER A 910 40.87 26.04 -33.18
N CYS A 911 39.76 26.35 -32.50
CA CYS A 911 39.21 27.73 -32.49
C CYS A 911 39.02 28.32 -31.08
N GLY A 912 39.41 27.60 -30.03
CA GLY A 912 39.28 28.02 -28.64
C GLY A 912 37.84 28.13 -28.12
N PHE A 913 36.83 27.80 -28.94
CA PHE A 913 35.42 27.95 -28.55
C PHE A 913 35.04 26.93 -27.48
N MET A 914 34.51 27.41 -26.35
CA MET A 914 34.03 26.57 -25.26
C MET A 914 32.73 25.86 -25.63
N ASN A 915 32.72 24.54 -25.51
CA ASN A 915 31.59 23.68 -25.81
C ASN A 915 31.13 22.99 -24.53
N PHE A 916 29.82 22.91 -24.34
CA PHE A 916 29.25 22.13 -23.24
C PHE A 916 29.58 20.64 -23.34
N ALA A 917 29.65 19.96 -22.20
CA ALA A 917 29.95 18.53 -22.08
C ALA A 917 29.12 17.60 -22.98
N SER A 918 27.87 18.00 -23.29
CA SER A 918 26.96 17.24 -24.15
C SER A 918 27.28 17.34 -25.65
N ASN A 919 28.12 18.29 -26.08
CA ASN A 919 28.45 18.49 -27.48
C ASN A 919 29.69 17.67 -27.86
N VAL A 920 29.51 16.76 -28.81
CA VAL A 920 30.58 15.86 -29.30
C VAL A 920 31.40 16.51 -30.44
N ARG A 921 30.83 17.54 -31.06
CA ARG A 921 31.47 18.39 -32.08
C ARG A 921 31.40 19.83 -31.64
N CYS A 922 32.42 20.60 -31.97
CA CYS A 922 32.40 22.01 -31.63
C CYS A 922 31.28 22.73 -32.38
N LYS A 923 30.51 23.56 -31.67
CA LYS A 923 29.42 24.35 -32.28
C LYS A 923 29.90 25.43 -33.26
N ARG A 924 31.20 25.76 -33.24
CA ARG A 924 31.79 26.79 -34.10
C ARG A 924 32.65 26.23 -35.23
N CYS A 925 33.58 25.33 -34.90
CA CYS A 925 34.55 24.77 -35.84
C CYS A 925 34.11 23.38 -36.38
N HIS A 926 33.05 22.77 -35.84
CA HIS A 926 32.55 21.41 -36.13
C HIS A 926 33.55 20.25 -35.93
N ILE A 927 34.79 20.54 -35.54
CA ILE A 927 35.81 19.55 -35.21
C ILE A 927 35.37 18.72 -33.99
N GLU A 928 35.70 17.44 -34.02
CA GLU A 928 35.35 16.49 -32.98
C GLU A 928 36.11 16.76 -31.68
N ARG A 929 35.47 16.46 -30.55
CA ARG A 929 36.07 16.60 -29.23
C ARG A 929 37.35 15.74 -29.14
N PRO A 930 38.48 16.29 -28.63
CA PRO A 930 39.67 15.50 -28.33
C PRO A 930 39.36 14.34 -27.37
N LYS A 931 40.07 13.20 -27.49
CA LYS A 931 39.93 12.09 -26.54
C LYS A 931 40.33 12.56 -25.13
N MET A 932 39.42 12.36 -24.18
CA MET A 932 39.62 12.73 -22.78
C MET A 932 40.47 11.66 -22.07
N GLU A 933 41.46 12.05 -21.28
CA GLU A 933 42.12 11.14 -20.34
C GLU A 933 41.10 10.78 -19.24
N MET A 934 40.64 9.52 -19.25
CA MET A 934 39.68 9.02 -18.26
C MET A 934 40.41 8.53 -17.02
N LYS A 935 39.79 8.73 -15.84
CA LYS A 935 40.29 8.12 -14.61
C LYS A 935 40.15 6.59 -14.68
N PRO A 936 41.09 5.82 -14.09
CA PRO A 936 41.03 4.35 -14.12
C PRO A 936 39.68 3.82 -13.64
N GLY A 937 39.00 3.06 -14.52
CA GLY A 937 37.72 2.41 -14.26
C GLY A 937 36.46 3.21 -14.62
N ASP A 938 36.56 4.50 -14.95
CA ASP A 938 35.48 5.20 -15.64
C ASP A 938 35.41 4.71 -17.09
N TRP A 939 34.21 4.71 -17.69
CA TRP A 939 34.00 4.15 -19.02
C TRP A 939 33.10 5.02 -19.88
N GLU A 940 33.33 5.00 -21.20
CA GLU A 940 32.51 5.70 -22.17
C GLU A 940 31.50 4.75 -22.80
N CYS A 941 30.24 5.17 -22.92
CA CYS A 941 29.25 4.35 -23.59
C CYS A 941 29.56 4.21 -25.09
N PRO A 942 29.67 2.98 -25.64
CA PRO A 942 29.97 2.79 -27.07
C PRO A 942 28.90 3.39 -27.99
N SER A 943 27.63 3.31 -27.58
CA SER A 943 26.50 3.72 -28.40
C SER A 943 26.28 5.23 -28.45
N CYS A 944 26.54 5.96 -27.37
CA CYS A 944 26.22 7.39 -27.28
C CYS A 944 27.35 8.29 -26.80
N ARG A 945 28.54 7.72 -26.58
CA ARG A 945 29.77 8.40 -26.11
C ARG A 945 29.58 9.24 -24.84
N PHE A 946 28.63 8.84 -24.01
CA PHE A 946 28.40 9.46 -22.70
C PHE A 946 29.40 8.91 -21.69
N HIS A 947 30.04 9.80 -20.92
CA HIS A 947 30.96 9.42 -19.85
C HIS A 947 30.18 8.87 -18.66
N ASN A 948 30.52 7.67 -18.22
CA ASN A 948 29.95 7.01 -17.08
C ASN A 948 31.02 6.78 -16.01
N PHE A 949 30.70 7.14 -14.77
CA PHE A 949 31.55 6.83 -13.63
C PHE A 949 31.69 5.33 -13.42
N ARG A 950 32.81 4.89 -12.86
CA ARG A 950 33.16 3.48 -12.58
C ARG A 950 32.04 2.65 -11.96
N ALA A 951 31.24 3.24 -11.08
CA ALA A 951 30.16 2.55 -10.35
C ALA A 951 28.91 2.27 -11.20
N ASN A 952 28.77 2.93 -12.36
CA ASN A 952 27.60 2.74 -13.21
C ASN A 952 27.79 1.49 -14.09
N LEU A 953 26.88 0.53 -13.98
CA LEU A 953 26.88 -0.70 -14.80
C LEU A 953 26.13 -0.52 -16.13
N SER A 954 25.39 0.58 -16.28
CA SER A 954 24.70 0.96 -17.50
C SER A 954 24.85 2.46 -17.76
N CYS A 955 24.77 2.85 -19.04
CA CYS A 955 24.96 4.22 -19.46
C CYS A 955 23.80 5.10 -18.96
N LYS A 956 24.09 6.16 -18.19
CA LYS A 956 23.04 7.06 -17.65
C LYS A 956 22.19 7.77 -18.72
N LYS A 957 22.69 7.87 -19.95
CA LYS A 957 22.00 8.53 -21.06
C LYS A 957 21.15 7.61 -21.95
N CYS A 958 21.61 6.40 -22.25
CA CYS A 958 20.93 5.49 -23.20
C CYS A 958 20.67 4.08 -22.63
N ASN A 959 21.02 3.86 -21.36
CA ASN A 959 20.86 2.61 -20.63
C ASN A 959 21.59 1.38 -21.20
N GLN A 960 22.45 1.54 -22.21
CA GLN A 960 23.32 0.47 -22.71
C GLN A 960 24.24 -0.06 -21.60
N GLY A 961 24.41 -1.38 -21.50
CA GLY A 961 25.32 -2.02 -20.54
C GLY A 961 26.77 -1.59 -20.69
N ARG A 962 27.53 -1.61 -19.58
CA ARG A 962 28.98 -1.40 -19.58
C ARG A 962 29.66 -2.47 -20.46
N PRO A 963 30.59 -2.09 -21.36
CA PRO A 963 31.38 -3.07 -22.12
C PRO A 963 32.21 -3.93 -21.16
N GLU A 964 32.26 -5.24 -21.40
CA GLU A 964 33.13 -6.15 -20.65
C GLU A 964 34.60 -5.75 -20.87
N GLU A 965 35.31 -5.38 -19.81
CA GLU A 965 36.74 -5.11 -19.86
C GLU A 965 37.50 -6.44 -19.88
N SER A 966 38.37 -6.60 -20.88
CA SER A 966 39.36 -7.68 -20.96
C SER A 966 40.29 -7.63 -19.75
N GLU A 967 40.44 -8.78 -19.09
CA GLU A 967 41.21 -8.97 -17.86
C GLU A 967 42.60 -8.32 -17.90
N THR A 968 42.89 -7.47 -16.91
CA THR A 968 44.25 -7.34 -16.37
C THR A 968 44.20 -7.27 -14.84
N PRO A 969 45.20 -7.85 -14.15
CA PRO A 969 45.01 -8.41 -12.81
C PRO A 969 45.76 -7.60 -11.75
N TYR A 970 45.08 -6.97 -10.79
CA TYR A 970 45.69 -6.64 -9.50
C TYR A 970 44.65 -6.42 -8.37
N LEU A 971 44.86 -7.19 -7.28
CA LEU A 971 44.34 -7.09 -5.89
C LEU A 971 43.01 -7.78 -5.48
N GLN A 972 43.11 -9.12 -5.34
CA GLN A 972 42.92 -9.93 -4.11
C GLN A 972 42.08 -9.36 -2.93
N THR A 973 40.88 -9.89 -2.63
CA THR A 973 40.47 -11.07 -1.81
C THR A 973 40.13 -10.79 -0.33
N TRP A 974 38.90 -11.14 0.06
CA TRP A 974 38.62 -11.83 1.32
C TRP A 974 37.76 -13.08 1.01
N LYS A 975 38.34 -14.26 1.23
CA LYS A 975 37.69 -15.58 1.10
C LYS A 975 36.91 -15.91 2.38
N LYS A 976 35.79 -16.62 2.23
CA LYS A 976 35.08 -17.33 3.31
C LYS A 976 36.00 -18.39 3.96
N PRO A 977 35.92 -18.63 5.28
CA PRO A 977 36.59 -19.78 5.89
C PRO A 977 35.92 -21.07 5.46
N SER A 978 36.73 -21.99 4.92
CA SER A 978 36.42 -23.40 4.73
C SER A 978 36.48 -24.14 6.06
N SER A 979 35.43 -24.90 6.36
CA SER A 979 35.34 -25.88 7.43
C SER A 979 36.39 -27.00 7.29
N PRO A 980 37.06 -27.43 8.36
CA PRO A 980 37.94 -28.60 8.30
C PRO A 980 37.13 -29.90 8.28
N LEU A 981 37.49 -30.78 7.34
CA LEU A 981 37.14 -32.20 7.30
C LEU A 981 37.83 -32.95 8.45
N GLY A 982 37.17 -33.99 8.98
CA GLY A 982 37.79 -34.99 9.83
C GLY A 982 36.82 -36.06 10.34
N SER A 983 36.84 -37.21 9.63
CA SER A 983 36.23 -38.53 9.89
C SER A 983 34.75 -38.73 9.54
#